data_AF-A0A1A7XE89-F1
#
_entry.id   AF-A0A1A7XE89-F1
#
_cell.length_a   1.000
_cell.length_b   1.000
_cell.length_c   1.000
_cell.angle_alpha   90.00
_cell.angle_beta   90.00
_cell.angle_gamma   90.00
#
_symmetry.space_group_name_H-M   'P 1'
#
loop_
_entity.id
_entity.type
_entity.pdbx_description
1 polymer ?
#
loop_
_entity_poly.entity_id
_entity_poly.type
_entity_poly.pdbx_seq_one_letter_code
_entity_poly.pdbx_strand_id
1 'polypeptide(L)'
;MASSSSVGDKQLQRIIRDLQDAVFELSKEHQECGEPITDDSSSLHKFFYKLEYLLQFDQKEKTTFLGQRKDYWDYFCDCLIKLKGANDGIRFVKSIPELKTSLGKGRAFVRYSLVHQRLADTLQQCFINQKVTSDWYYARSPFLTPHITADIINHLYELNQIQFDVAARGYDLDADWPTFARRTLGAASSAHLWKPLSRCSSINSLISSTSHSQAQEGLLIPDLSQSLLGELGNLAEPSSCSVAENLRFELDQSELRQRELSVRVQDLDKEAAELKGVVKDLQGQLSSVVSGSNSETSNGVNHQIADLHERLTASETKNMDLLSKLDESLNEKGQQTTSYYDSAWKIQELLEKLKTAEEERLEAKKEAEDRARHSERLSQQLKLSEEELRTCEEQLAEVKARASDDQEDALARLEELQSVVGRIQGVLTLKEKETGNLRAQLQDVQASLEGRERQAEELRKRLQEEREEVEQRCGLSCEELEGQMLDLRRILKSREKELASTSETIKHLEEQLEKLNAERETPCSRGDDSDTTVCSDQDYKSQCHSLMEINTKLLQTFTVSETSIIQLTESRAVLLDQLAASKASEKHLKAQIEAANINVEDREQKLLDENLHLEESLQKVLLQKEDLDAQLKKLQQENLDLLDVQCSSKAPLTTTQEKLEKYLSVSQKGQSELLKKLQETEAKLRAQTEICGLLQGRTDELENRTGEMYCEKGAAEVNEKIHQTSSLDSKEAPIKLVIAEAQLELNLREVTRLQEEVVELRAQLLAGNQEKMKLQALQEVTAASREDLHVLVDQLKAQVEELNRKHVDDILRSREREEALVRERDGETQARAGLAAEVTSCREEVEMLKMSYEAVRVENGESREALHRANTETAELGVHVCMLTAEKEEARLRWEDLSTRLQELEEEATREAERLNTCVEQLRQENQELRSQLQTEEDLLALKQKLQLELSEAQQEVETVRTTSQEGIQVLQLQLSSQTVSHENQLQKVMQELQEVTLQLEKKQERLFSLENKLKQME
;
A
#
# COMPACT_ATOMS: atom_id res chain seq x y z
N MET A 1 6.39 9.28 50.25
CA MET A 1 6.92 9.52 48.89
C MET A 1 5.97 8.85 47.91
N ALA A 2 5.39 9.59 46.96
CA ALA A 2 4.62 9.02 45.86
C ALA A 2 5.39 9.31 44.58
N SER A 3 5.73 8.28 43.81
CA SER A 3 6.44 8.43 42.55
C SER A 3 5.52 8.96 41.46
N SER A 4 5.96 10.02 40.77
CA SER A 4 5.27 10.58 39.62
C SER A 4 5.30 9.59 38.45
N SER A 5 4.21 8.83 38.24
CA SER A 5 4.04 7.99 37.05
C SER A 5 4.18 8.84 35.78
N SER A 6 5.07 8.48 34.85
CA SER A 6 5.21 9.27 33.63
C SER A 6 3.99 9.10 32.72
N VAL A 7 3.77 10.06 31.82
CA VAL A 7 2.67 10.01 30.85
C VAL A 7 2.75 8.74 29.98
N GLY A 8 3.97 8.34 29.61
CA GLY A 8 4.21 7.13 28.81
C GLY A 8 3.87 5.83 29.53
N ASP A 9 3.95 5.78 30.86
CA ASP A 9 3.67 4.55 31.62
C ASP A 9 2.14 4.35 31.77
N LYS A 10 1.38 5.45 31.89
CA LYS A 10 -0.09 5.43 31.79
C LYS A 10 -0.54 4.96 30.40
N GLN A 11 0.16 5.38 29.34
CA GLN A 11 -0.15 4.93 27.98
C GLN A 11 0.18 3.45 27.76
N LEU A 12 1.31 2.95 28.29
CA LEU A 12 1.63 1.51 28.25
C LEU A 12 0.55 0.66 28.94
N GLN A 13 0.13 1.06 30.15
CA GLN A 13 -0.95 0.41 30.90
C GLN A 13 -2.31 0.50 30.19
N ARG A 14 -2.53 1.51 29.34
CA ARG A 14 -3.69 1.56 28.45
C ARG A 14 -3.58 0.52 27.34
N ILE A 15 -2.46 0.45 26.61
CA ILE A 15 -2.30 -0.47 25.48
C ILE A 15 -2.33 -1.94 25.92
N ILE A 16 -1.81 -2.27 27.11
CA ILE A 16 -1.89 -3.63 27.68
C ILE A 16 -3.36 -4.02 27.88
N ARG A 17 -4.18 -3.15 28.49
CA ARG A 17 -5.63 -3.38 28.62
C ARG A 17 -6.35 -3.41 27.27
N ASP A 18 -6.04 -2.50 26.36
CA ASP A 18 -6.62 -2.50 25.02
C ASP A 18 -6.33 -3.83 24.26
N LEU A 19 -5.22 -4.52 24.57
CA LEU A 19 -4.91 -5.87 24.10
C LEU A 19 -5.73 -6.95 24.83
N GLN A 20 -5.83 -6.87 26.16
CA GLN A 20 -6.64 -7.79 26.98
C GLN A 20 -8.11 -7.75 26.55
N ASP A 21 -8.67 -6.56 26.33
CA ASP A 21 -10.00 -6.34 25.79
C ASP A 21 -10.16 -6.97 24.39
N ALA A 22 -9.15 -6.88 23.53
CA ALA A 22 -9.18 -7.49 22.18
C ALA A 22 -9.10 -9.03 22.22
N VAL A 23 -8.36 -9.61 23.16
CA VAL A 23 -8.32 -11.06 23.41
C VAL A 23 -9.67 -11.58 23.90
N PHE A 24 -10.32 -10.83 24.79
CA PHE A 24 -11.67 -11.14 25.28
C PHE A 24 -12.72 -11.01 24.16
N GLU A 25 -12.67 -9.95 23.36
CA GLU A 25 -13.52 -9.77 22.17
C GLU A 25 -13.36 -10.92 21.18
N LEU A 26 -12.13 -11.33 20.84
CA LEU A 26 -11.86 -12.49 19.99
C LEU A 26 -12.40 -13.80 20.56
N SER A 27 -12.24 -14.00 21.88
CA SER A 27 -12.75 -15.19 22.57
C SER A 27 -14.28 -15.25 22.55
N LYS A 28 -14.95 -14.10 22.65
CA LYS A 28 -16.40 -13.94 22.54
C LYS A 28 -16.89 -14.13 21.11
N GLU A 29 -16.22 -13.53 20.13
CA GLU A 29 -16.53 -13.62 18.70
C GLU A 29 -16.49 -15.08 18.21
N HIS A 30 -15.46 -15.85 18.61
CA HIS A 30 -15.38 -17.28 18.30
C HIS A 30 -16.48 -18.10 18.97
N GLN A 31 -16.89 -17.76 20.20
CA GLN A 31 -17.98 -18.43 20.91
C GLN A 31 -19.37 -18.10 20.33
N GLU A 32 -19.56 -16.90 19.78
CA GLU A 32 -20.83 -16.46 19.19
C GLU A 32 -20.99 -16.92 17.73
N CYS A 33 -19.91 -16.95 16.94
CA CYS A 33 -19.95 -17.40 15.55
C CYS A 33 -19.77 -18.92 15.39
N GLY A 34 -18.97 -19.58 16.24
CA GLY A 34 -18.62 -21.00 16.14
C GLY A 34 -17.66 -21.35 14.99
N GLU A 35 -17.32 -20.39 14.14
CA GLU A 35 -16.37 -20.52 13.01
C GLU A 35 -14.97 -19.99 13.39
N PRO A 36 -13.90 -20.37 12.66
CA PRO A 36 -12.57 -19.79 12.84
C PRO A 36 -12.56 -18.28 12.56
N ILE A 37 -11.81 -17.52 13.35
CA ILE A 37 -11.65 -16.07 13.16
C ILE A 37 -10.84 -15.82 11.88
N THR A 38 -11.34 -14.95 11.00
CA THR A 38 -10.73 -14.57 9.71
C THR A 38 -10.20 -13.13 9.73
N ASP A 39 -9.55 -12.72 8.64
CA ASP A 39 -9.11 -11.34 8.38
C ASP A 39 -10.27 -10.32 8.18
N ASP A 40 -11.54 -10.70 8.39
CA ASP A 40 -12.65 -9.74 8.44
C ASP A 40 -12.89 -9.19 9.87
N SER A 41 -12.26 -9.79 10.90
CA SER A 41 -12.51 -9.46 12.30
C SER A 41 -11.87 -8.13 12.75
N SER A 42 -12.71 -7.17 13.15
CA SER A 42 -12.24 -5.91 13.76
C SER A 42 -11.47 -6.14 15.08
N SER A 43 -11.88 -7.17 15.85
CA SER A 43 -11.23 -7.57 17.10
C SER A 43 -9.83 -8.11 16.84
N LEU A 44 -9.65 -8.86 15.74
CA LEU A 44 -8.35 -9.36 15.29
C LEU A 44 -7.42 -8.21 14.85
N HIS A 45 -7.94 -7.22 14.10
CA HIS A 45 -7.14 -6.06 13.70
C HIS A 45 -6.70 -5.25 14.92
N LYS A 46 -7.63 -4.98 15.85
CA LYS A 46 -7.33 -4.36 17.15
C LYS A 46 -6.24 -5.15 17.89
N PHE A 47 -6.35 -6.48 17.97
CA PHE A 47 -5.34 -7.33 18.58
C PHE A 47 -3.96 -7.18 17.92
N PHE A 48 -3.87 -7.29 16.59
CA PHE A 48 -2.60 -7.19 15.86
C PHE A 48 -1.89 -5.85 16.11
N TYR A 49 -2.59 -4.71 15.97
CA TYR A 49 -1.99 -3.39 16.19
C TYR A 49 -1.53 -3.18 17.64
N LYS A 50 -2.28 -3.69 18.64
CA LYS A 50 -1.88 -3.56 20.05
C LYS A 50 -0.68 -4.45 20.38
N LEU A 51 -0.60 -5.66 19.82
CA LEU A 51 0.55 -6.54 20.00
C LEU A 51 1.80 -5.99 19.29
N GLU A 52 1.66 -5.48 18.06
CA GLU A 52 2.75 -4.82 17.31
C GLU A 52 3.29 -3.60 18.07
N TYR A 53 2.40 -2.76 18.61
CA TYR A 53 2.80 -1.62 19.44
C TYR A 53 3.63 -2.06 20.64
N LEU A 54 3.24 -3.11 21.37
CA LEU A 54 4.01 -3.61 22.52
C LEU A 54 5.36 -4.20 22.09
N LEU A 55 5.42 -4.88 20.94
CA LEU A 55 6.65 -5.42 20.35
C LEU A 55 7.63 -4.34 19.84
N GLN A 56 7.14 -3.12 19.57
CA GLN A 56 7.96 -1.96 19.22
C GLN A 56 8.20 -1.01 20.42
N PHE A 57 7.43 -1.12 21.51
CA PHE A 57 7.52 -0.23 22.66
C PHE A 57 8.83 -0.40 23.43
N ASP A 58 9.57 0.71 23.57
CA ASP A 58 10.90 0.75 24.22
C ASP A 58 11.92 -0.22 23.54
N GLN A 59 11.69 -0.59 22.27
CA GLN A 59 12.61 -1.40 21.47
C GLN A 59 13.88 -0.59 21.11
N LYS A 60 15.05 -1.22 21.14
CA LYS A 60 16.31 -0.62 20.73
C LYS A 60 16.44 -0.64 19.21
N GLU A 61 16.65 0.51 18.59
CA GLU A 61 16.95 0.60 17.17
C GLU A 61 18.18 -0.24 16.80
N LYS A 62 18.06 -1.04 15.74
CA LYS A 62 19.14 -1.85 15.19
C LYS A 62 19.03 -1.90 13.67
N THR A 63 20.18 -1.98 13.01
CA THR A 63 20.29 -2.16 11.55
C THR A 63 21.13 -3.38 11.21
N THR A 64 21.05 -3.83 9.95
CA THR A 64 22.05 -4.74 9.38
C THR A 64 23.30 -3.95 8.94
N PHE A 65 24.39 -4.65 8.62
CA PHE A 65 25.59 -4.01 8.03
C PHE A 65 25.29 -3.27 6.71
N LEU A 66 24.21 -3.63 6.02
CA LEU A 66 23.72 -2.97 4.80
C LEU A 66 22.66 -1.90 5.08
N GLY A 67 22.57 -1.39 6.32
CA GLY A 67 21.69 -0.29 6.71
C GLY A 67 20.20 -0.63 6.89
N GLN A 68 19.76 -1.84 6.49
CA GLN A 68 18.35 -2.24 6.62
C GLN A 68 17.92 -2.25 8.10
N ARG A 69 16.83 -1.56 8.43
CA ARG A 69 16.22 -1.55 9.77
C ARG A 69 15.77 -2.97 10.16
N LYS A 70 16.18 -3.40 11.35
CA LYS A 70 15.67 -4.59 12.02
C LYS A 70 14.47 -4.22 12.90
N ASP A 71 13.64 -5.21 13.22
CA ASP A 71 12.47 -5.04 14.10
C ASP A 71 12.21 -6.33 14.90
N TYR A 72 11.05 -6.46 15.56
CA TYR A 72 10.71 -7.56 16.46
C TYR A 72 10.80 -8.97 15.84
N TRP A 73 10.76 -9.09 14.50
CA TRP A 73 11.10 -10.32 13.77
C TRP A 73 12.55 -10.80 13.99
N ASP A 74 13.50 -9.88 14.00
CA ASP A 74 14.90 -10.18 14.26
C ASP A 74 15.11 -10.58 15.74
N TYR A 75 14.37 -9.96 16.66
CA TYR A 75 14.28 -10.39 18.05
C TYR A 75 13.74 -11.83 18.19
N PHE A 76 12.66 -12.17 17.48
CA PHE A 76 12.16 -13.56 17.43
C PHE A 76 13.19 -14.51 16.83
N CYS A 77 13.93 -14.12 15.79
CA CYS A 77 15.04 -14.91 15.26
C CYS A 77 16.14 -15.13 16.31
N ASP A 78 16.64 -14.08 16.97
CA ASP A 78 17.73 -14.18 17.95
C ASP A 78 17.36 -15.02 19.19
N CYS A 79 16.10 -14.94 19.63
CA CYS A 79 15.54 -15.75 20.70
C CYS A 79 15.38 -17.22 20.29
N LEU A 80 14.69 -17.48 19.18
CA LEU A 80 14.15 -18.80 18.87
C LEU A 80 15.13 -19.69 18.10
N ILE A 81 16.00 -19.14 17.23
CA ILE A 81 16.77 -19.94 16.25
C ILE A 81 17.64 -21.06 16.86
N LYS A 82 17.98 -20.96 18.14
CA LYS A 82 18.78 -21.93 18.91
C LYS A 82 17.93 -23.01 19.62
N LEU A 83 16.62 -22.85 19.69
CA LEU A 83 15.68 -23.75 20.36
C LEU A 83 15.14 -24.81 19.37
N LYS A 84 15.53 -26.07 19.57
CA LYS A 84 15.02 -27.20 18.79
C LYS A 84 13.51 -27.38 19.04
N GLY A 85 12.70 -27.24 17.99
CA GLY A 85 11.24 -27.40 18.03
C GLY A 85 10.44 -26.10 17.88
N ALA A 86 11.00 -24.94 18.24
CA ALA A 86 10.34 -23.64 18.07
C ALA A 86 10.51 -23.04 16.65
N ASN A 87 11.46 -23.57 15.88
CA ASN A 87 11.95 -22.98 14.63
C ASN A 87 11.03 -23.12 13.40
N ASP A 88 9.86 -23.73 13.49
CA ASP A 88 9.04 -24.03 12.32
C ASP A 88 8.45 -22.76 11.68
N GLY A 89 7.90 -21.83 12.49
CA GLY A 89 7.45 -20.53 12.00
C GLY A 89 8.60 -19.68 11.45
N ILE A 90 9.79 -19.75 12.07
CA ILE A 90 10.99 -19.03 11.60
C ILE A 90 11.45 -19.57 10.24
N ARG A 91 11.35 -20.89 10.00
CA ARG A 91 11.64 -21.51 8.69
C ARG A 91 10.57 -21.19 7.67
N PHE A 92 9.29 -21.27 8.04
CA PHE A 92 8.16 -20.98 7.18
C PHE A 92 8.22 -19.53 6.66
N VAL A 93 8.34 -18.54 7.53
CA VAL A 93 8.41 -17.11 7.13
C VAL A 93 9.64 -16.81 6.28
N LYS A 94 10.78 -17.49 6.52
CA LYS A 94 11.97 -17.38 5.66
C LYS A 94 11.82 -18.03 4.28
N SER A 95 10.74 -18.78 4.03
CA SER A 95 10.37 -19.35 2.72
C SER A 95 9.28 -18.55 1.98
N ILE A 96 9.04 -17.30 2.42
CA ILE A 96 8.13 -16.34 1.78
C ILE A 96 8.98 -15.24 1.10
N PRO A 97 9.46 -15.44 -0.15
CA PRO A 97 10.21 -14.41 -0.91
C PRO A 97 9.43 -13.12 -1.17
N GLU A 98 8.09 -13.15 -1.05
CA GLU A 98 7.22 -11.98 -1.14
C GLU A 98 7.54 -10.92 -0.07
N LEU A 99 7.98 -11.35 1.12
CA LEU A 99 8.24 -10.47 2.27
C LEU A 99 9.69 -9.95 2.24
N LYS A 100 9.84 -8.64 2.07
CA LYS A 100 11.11 -7.93 1.89
C LYS A 100 11.62 -7.35 3.22
N THR A 101 10.77 -6.73 4.04
CA THR A 101 11.18 -6.08 5.30
C THR A 101 11.31 -7.06 6.47
N SER A 102 11.84 -6.60 7.62
CA SER A 102 11.70 -7.32 8.90
C SER A 102 10.31 -7.16 9.52
N LEU A 103 9.62 -6.04 9.28
CA LEU A 103 8.28 -5.78 9.83
C LEU A 103 7.26 -6.79 9.29
N GLY A 104 7.13 -6.90 7.96
CA GLY A 104 6.20 -7.83 7.32
C GLY A 104 6.49 -9.31 7.62
N LYS A 105 7.77 -9.68 7.81
CA LYS A 105 8.15 -11.00 8.33
C LYS A 105 7.68 -11.20 9.79
N GLY A 106 7.76 -10.16 10.61
CA GLY A 106 7.20 -10.15 11.96
C GLY A 106 5.69 -10.38 11.96
N ARG A 107 4.96 -9.63 11.14
CA ARG A 107 3.50 -9.78 10.96
C ARG A 107 3.12 -11.18 10.50
N ALA A 108 3.80 -11.70 9.48
CA ALA A 108 3.60 -13.08 8.99
C ALA A 108 3.88 -14.15 10.07
N PHE A 109 4.87 -13.92 10.93
CA PHE A 109 5.20 -14.83 12.03
C PHE A 109 4.14 -14.81 13.15
N VAL A 110 3.58 -13.65 13.49
CA VAL A 110 2.45 -13.54 14.44
C VAL A 110 1.22 -14.26 13.88
N ARG A 111 0.87 -14.03 12.61
CA ARG A 111 -0.24 -14.70 11.91
C ARG A 111 -0.07 -16.21 11.88
N TYR A 112 1.10 -16.70 11.48
CA TYR A 112 1.45 -18.12 11.53
C TYR A 112 1.27 -18.71 12.94
N SER A 113 1.67 -17.97 13.98
CA SER A 113 1.62 -18.43 15.37
C SER A 113 0.21 -18.48 15.96
N LEU A 114 -0.73 -17.65 15.45
CA LEU A 114 -2.17 -17.76 15.77
C LEU A 114 -2.79 -19.01 15.12
N VAL A 115 -2.63 -19.20 13.80
CA VAL A 115 -3.15 -20.37 13.05
C VAL A 115 -2.71 -21.69 13.68
N HIS A 116 -1.49 -21.74 14.22
CA HIS A 116 -0.93 -22.94 14.86
C HIS A 116 -1.07 -22.97 16.40
N GLN A 117 -1.90 -22.10 17.01
CA GLN A 117 -2.17 -22.07 18.46
C GLN A 117 -0.90 -22.15 19.32
N ARG A 118 0.09 -21.31 18.98
CA ARG A 118 1.44 -21.29 19.60
C ARG A 118 1.94 -19.89 19.94
N LEU A 119 1.15 -18.83 19.76
CA LEU A 119 1.61 -17.45 19.95
C LEU A 119 2.04 -17.17 21.41
N ALA A 120 1.25 -17.61 22.39
CA ALA A 120 1.58 -17.46 23.81
C ALA A 120 2.89 -18.17 24.17
N ASP A 121 3.01 -19.46 23.83
CA ASP A 121 4.19 -20.28 24.10
C ASP A 121 5.46 -19.74 23.42
N THR A 122 5.31 -19.17 22.22
CA THR A 122 6.40 -18.60 21.43
C THR A 122 6.90 -17.30 22.05
N LEU A 123 5.99 -16.39 22.41
CA LEU A 123 6.34 -15.13 23.06
C LEU A 123 6.89 -15.37 24.48
N GLN A 124 6.35 -16.34 25.22
CA GLN A 124 6.88 -16.72 26.53
C GLN A 124 8.33 -17.22 26.43
N GLN A 125 8.65 -18.05 25.43
CA GLN A 125 10.04 -18.50 25.16
C GLN A 125 10.98 -17.34 24.83
N CYS A 126 10.50 -16.33 24.09
CA CYS A 126 11.26 -15.11 23.83
C CYS A 126 11.53 -14.32 25.12
N PHE A 127 10.49 -14.03 25.92
CA PHE A 127 10.63 -13.19 27.12
C PHE A 127 11.38 -13.86 28.27
N ILE A 128 11.31 -15.20 28.40
CA ILE A 128 12.15 -15.98 29.33
C ILE A 128 13.64 -15.81 29.03
N ASN A 129 14.02 -15.56 27.77
CA ASN A 129 15.39 -15.22 27.40
C ASN A 129 15.70 -13.76 27.75
N GLN A 130 15.79 -13.47 29.06
CA GLN A 130 16.00 -12.11 29.59
C GLN A 130 17.30 -11.47 29.07
N LYS A 131 18.32 -12.28 28.71
CA LYS A 131 19.54 -11.76 28.07
C LYS A 131 19.23 -11.17 26.69
N VAL A 132 18.69 -11.96 25.76
CA VAL A 132 18.38 -11.45 24.41
C VAL A 132 17.30 -10.35 24.48
N THR A 133 16.33 -10.46 25.39
CA THR A 133 15.32 -9.41 25.59
C THR A 133 15.93 -8.11 26.11
N SER A 134 16.93 -8.14 27.01
CA SER A 134 17.62 -6.92 27.45
C SER A 134 18.66 -6.41 26.43
N ASP A 135 19.17 -7.26 25.53
CA ASP A 135 19.93 -6.81 24.35
C ASP A 135 19.01 -6.06 23.34
N TRP A 136 17.71 -6.39 23.29
CA TRP A 136 16.73 -5.86 22.32
C TRP A 136 15.83 -4.73 22.81
N TYR A 137 15.57 -4.61 24.12
CA TYR A 137 14.67 -3.59 24.68
C TYR A 137 15.34 -2.74 25.77
N TYR A 138 14.83 -1.52 25.97
CA TYR A 138 15.13 -0.65 27.09
C TYR A 138 14.23 -0.95 28.31
N ALA A 139 14.53 -0.32 29.45
CA ALA A 139 14.06 -0.75 30.77
C ALA A 139 12.57 -0.48 31.07
N ARG A 140 11.84 0.25 30.22
CA ARG A 140 10.39 0.50 30.36
C ARG A 140 9.56 -0.51 29.56
N SER A 141 10.19 -1.32 28.70
CA SER A 141 9.51 -2.39 27.98
C SER A 141 8.79 -3.34 28.94
N PRO A 142 7.52 -3.70 28.67
CA PRO A 142 6.76 -4.60 29.53
C PRO A 142 7.46 -5.97 29.68
N PHE A 143 8.16 -6.42 28.64
CA PHE A 143 8.78 -7.75 28.57
C PHE A 143 9.93 -7.96 29.55
N LEU A 144 10.58 -6.87 30.00
CA LEU A 144 11.62 -6.92 31.03
C LEU A 144 11.05 -6.87 32.46
N THR A 145 9.74 -6.70 32.63
CA THR A 145 9.06 -6.53 33.91
C THR A 145 8.21 -7.78 34.23
N PRO A 146 8.70 -8.75 35.02
CA PRO A 146 8.16 -10.12 35.03
C PRO A 146 6.67 -10.25 35.35
N HIS A 147 6.09 -9.35 36.17
CA HIS A 147 4.66 -9.38 36.47
C HIS A 147 3.80 -8.89 35.28
N ILE A 148 4.28 -7.91 34.50
CA ILE A 148 3.61 -7.45 33.28
C ILE A 148 3.80 -8.49 32.16
N THR A 149 5.00 -9.06 32.03
CA THR A 149 5.26 -10.17 31.10
C THR A 149 4.32 -11.35 31.37
N ALA A 150 4.14 -11.74 32.63
CA ALA A 150 3.23 -12.81 33.01
C ALA A 150 1.76 -12.47 32.72
N ASP A 151 1.32 -11.25 33.02
CA ASP A 151 -0.05 -10.79 32.75
C ASP A 151 -0.41 -10.82 31.25
N ILE A 152 0.48 -10.29 30.40
CA ILE A 152 0.32 -10.33 28.93
C ILE A 152 0.28 -11.79 28.43
N ILE A 153 1.21 -12.64 28.88
CA ILE A 153 1.26 -14.05 28.46
C ILE A 153 0.04 -14.85 28.92
N ASN A 154 -0.47 -14.61 30.13
CA ASN A 154 -1.66 -15.29 30.65
C ASN A 154 -2.90 -15.03 29.79
N HIS A 155 -3.12 -13.77 29.36
CA HIS A 155 -4.21 -13.43 28.45
C HIS A 155 -3.98 -14.04 27.06
N LEU A 156 -2.75 -13.97 26.51
CA LEU A 156 -2.44 -14.59 25.21
C LEU A 156 -2.68 -16.11 25.19
N TYR A 157 -2.65 -16.79 26.34
CA TYR A 157 -3.00 -18.22 26.42
C TYR A 157 -4.49 -18.51 26.18
N GLU A 158 -5.39 -17.53 26.29
CA GLU A 158 -6.80 -17.71 25.92
C GLU A 158 -6.94 -17.95 24.41
N LEU A 159 -6.13 -17.27 23.59
CA LEU A 159 -6.11 -17.42 22.13
C LEU A 159 -5.72 -18.82 21.66
N ASN A 160 -5.00 -19.61 22.46
CA ASN A 160 -4.69 -21.00 22.13
C ASN A 160 -5.94 -21.91 22.12
N GLN A 161 -7.11 -21.44 22.59
CA GLN A 161 -8.40 -22.12 22.49
C GLN A 161 -9.20 -21.71 21.25
N ILE A 162 -8.81 -20.63 20.57
CA ILE A 162 -9.49 -20.08 19.39
C ILE A 162 -8.91 -20.70 18.12
N GLN A 163 -9.76 -20.91 17.11
CA GLN A 163 -9.31 -21.27 15.75
C GLN A 163 -9.18 -20.01 14.89
N PHE A 164 -8.10 -19.89 14.11
CA PHE A 164 -7.85 -18.76 13.21
C PHE A 164 -7.60 -19.26 11.79
N ASP A 165 -8.31 -18.70 10.82
CA ASP A 165 -8.05 -18.89 9.38
C ASP A 165 -7.53 -17.56 8.78
N VAL A 166 -6.25 -17.29 9.04
CA VAL A 166 -5.58 -16.01 8.69
C VAL A 166 -4.35 -16.28 7.84
N ALA A 167 -4.45 -16.00 6.54
CA ALA A 167 -3.41 -16.38 5.58
C ALA A 167 -2.09 -15.64 5.84
N ALA A 168 -1.00 -16.38 6.02
CA ALA A 168 0.34 -15.82 6.22
C ALA A 168 1.07 -15.46 4.90
N ARG A 169 0.38 -15.55 3.75
CA ARG A 169 0.82 -15.15 2.40
C ARG A 169 -0.35 -14.47 1.68
N GLY A 170 -0.09 -13.84 0.53
CA GLY A 170 -1.14 -13.25 -0.31
C GLY A 170 -1.59 -11.84 0.09
N TYR A 171 -0.99 -11.23 1.12
CA TYR A 171 -1.16 -9.81 1.45
C TYR A 171 0.21 -9.13 1.51
N ASP A 172 0.27 -7.83 1.22
CA ASP A 172 1.48 -7.03 1.41
C ASP A 172 1.65 -6.66 2.89
N LEU A 173 2.17 -7.61 3.66
CA LEU A 173 2.43 -7.43 5.09
C LEU A 173 3.61 -6.48 5.35
N ASP A 174 4.44 -6.17 4.35
CA ASP A 174 5.48 -5.14 4.49
C ASP A 174 4.86 -3.74 4.57
N ALA A 175 3.73 -3.52 3.89
CA ALA A 175 2.94 -2.31 4.03
C ALA A 175 2.12 -2.33 5.33
N ASP A 176 1.09 -3.17 5.44
CA ASP A 176 0.13 -3.10 6.56
C ASP A 176 -0.46 -4.45 6.98
N TRP A 177 -1.25 -4.46 8.05
CA TRP A 177 -2.08 -5.60 8.41
C TRP A 177 -3.24 -5.78 7.42
N PRO A 178 -3.66 -7.02 7.10
CA PRO A 178 -4.86 -7.26 6.30
C PRO A 178 -6.09 -6.68 6.98
N THR A 179 -7.09 -6.30 6.18
CA THR A 179 -8.33 -5.65 6.63
C THR A 179 -9.61 -6.34 6.16
N PHE A 180 -9.47 -7.41 5.36
CA PHE A 180 -10.55 -8.26 4.87
C PHE A 180 -10.00 -9.64 4.50
N ALA A 181 -10.84 -10.68 4.53
CA ALA A 181 -10.48 -12.05 4.17
C ALA A 181 -10.59 -12.31 2.66
N ARG A 182 -9.51 -12.79 2.05
CA ARG A 182 -9.56 -13.35 0.69
C ARG A 182 -10.31 -14.69 0.70
N ARG A 183 -11.59 -14.69 0.33
CA ARG A 183 -12.34 -15.92 0.08
C ARG A 183 -11.71 -16.68 -1.08
N THR A 184 -11.15 -17.85 -0.80
CA THR A 184 -10.74 -18.81 -1.83
C THR A 184 -12.00 -19.30 -2.55
N LEU A 185 -12.15 -18.98 -3.85
CA LEU A 185 -13.26 -19.43 -4.69
C LEU A 185 -13.08 -20.90 -5.10
N GLY A 186 -13.05 -21.80 -4.11
CA GLY A 186 -13.26 -23.23 -4.28
C GLY A 186 -14.75 -23.57 -4.20
N ALA A 187 -15.17 -24.59 -4.95
CA ALA A 187 -16.57 -25.03 -4.95
C ALA A 187 -17.05 -25.46 -3.55
N ALA A 188 -18.35 -25.29 -3.29
CA ALA A 188 -18.95 -25.37 -1.96
C ALA A 188 -18.57 -26.62 -1.15
N SER A 189 -17.70 -26.45 -0.16
CA SER A 189 -17.39 -27.45 0.87
C SER A 189 -18.13 -27.08 2.14
N SER A 190 -18.99 -27.97 2.64
CA SER A 190 -19.77 -27.74 3.85
C SER A 190 -18.90 -27.72 5.11
N ALA A 191 -19.34 -26.97 6.13
CA ALA A 191 -18.58 -26.65 7.35
C ALA A 191 -18.36 -27.83 8.33
N HIS A 192 -18.13 -29.04 7.82
CA HIS A 192 -17.97 -30.28 8.59
C HIS A 192 -16.66 -31.04 8.29
N LEU A 193 -15.76 -30.47 7.47
CA LEU A 193 -14.46 -31.08 7.15
C LEU A 193 -13.21 -30.30 7.62
N TRP A 194 -13.36 -29.26 8.44
CA TRP A 194 -12.22 -28.67 9.17
C TRP A 194 -11.62 -29.70 10.14
N LYS A 195 -10.48 -30.28 9.76
CA LYS A 195 -9.69 -31.17 10.63
C LYS A 195 -8.61 -30.36 11.35
N PRO A 196 -8.51 -30.45 12.69
CA PRO A 196 -7.41 -29.83 13.43
C PRO A 196 -6.05 -30.33 12.93
N LEU A 197 -5.10 -29.40 12.72
CA LEU A 197 -3.76 -29.74 12.28
C LEU A 197 -2.99 -30.40 13.43
N SER A 198 -2.96 -31.73 13.44
CA SER A 198 -2.40 -32.53 14.53
C SER A 198 -0.92 -32.19 14.81
N ARG A 199 -0.58 -32.17 16.10
CA ARG A 199 0.76 -31.79 16.59
C ARG A 199 1.83 -32.72 16.03
N CYS A 200 2.92 -32.12 15.53
CA CYS A 200 4.08 -32.76 14.88
C CYS A 200 3.83 -33.37 13.50
N SER A 201 4.03 -32.57 12.44
CA SER A 201 4.30 -33.01 11.06
C SER A 201 5.41 -32.16 10.45
N SER A 202 6.23 -32.75 9.57
CA SER A 202 7.40 -32.07 8.98
C SER A 202 7.04 -31.29 7.71
N ILE A 203 7.92 -30.36 7.31
CA ILE A 203 7.73 -29.42 6.20
C ILE A 203 7.35 -30.11 4.87
N ASN A 204 7.77 -31.35 4.66
CA ASN A 204 7.49 -32.11 3.44
C ASN A 204 5.99 -32.41 3.22
N SER A 205 5.15 -32.36 4.25
CA SER A 205 3.71 -32.62 4.14
C SER A 205 2.86 -31.43 3.69
N LEU A 206 3.45 -30.23 3.53
CA LEU A 206 2.73 -29.01 3.15
C LEU A 206 2.73 -28.71 1.64
N ILE A 207 3.50 -29.47 0.84
CA ILE A 207 3.70 -29.23 -0.60
C ILE A 207 2.79 -30.14 -1.46
N SER A 208 2.31 -31.24 -0.91
CA SER A 208 1.62 -32.32 -1.64
C SER A 208 0.09 -32.25 -1.64
N SER A 209 -0.52 -31.17 -1.15
CA SER A 209 -1.97 -31.09 -0.89
C SER A 209 -2.79 -30.35 -1.95
N THR A 210 -2.15 -29.66 -2.90
CA THR A 210 -2.81 -28.74 -3.85
C THR A 210 -2.67 -29.15 -5.32
N SER A 211 -2.05 -30.29 -5.62
CA SER A 211 -1.71 -30.67 -7.00
C SER A 211 -1.89 -32.17 -7.28
N HIS A 212 -3.10 -32.71 -7.17
CA HIS A 212 -3.56 -33.91 -7.92
C HIS A 212 -5.08 -34.13 -7.74
N SER A 213 -5.87 -33.80 -8.77
CA SER A 213 -7.18 -34.41 -9.03
C SER A 213 -7.12 -35.07 -10.41
N GLN A 214 -6.58 -36.29 -10.45
CA GLN A 214 -6.62 -37.12 -11.65
C GLN A 214 -8.04 -37.67 -11.85
N ALA A 215 -8.50 -37.78 -13.09
CA ALA A 215 -9.89 -38.10 -13.39
C ALA A 215 -10.31 -39.49 -12.87
N GLN A 216 -11.54 -39.58 -12.35
CA GLN A 216 -12.27 -40.85 -12.27
C GLN A 216 -13.75 -40.59 -12.59
N GLU A 217 -14.23 -41.22 -13.65
CA GLU A 217 -15.63 -41.11 -14.09
C GLU A 217 -16.57 -41.84 -13.12
N GLY A 218 -17.74 -41.25 -12.86
CA GLY A 218 -18.74 -41.79 -11.95
C GLY A 218 -20.07 -41.08 -12.09
N LEU A 219 -20.95 -41.63 -12.93
CA LEU A 219 -22.31 -41.11 -13.18
C LEU A 219 -23.12 -40.98 -11.89
N LEU A 220 -23.82 -39.85 -11.71
CA LEU A 220 -25.14 -39.79 -11.07
C LEU A 220 -25.82 -38.43 -11.36
N ILE A 221 -26.99 -38.48 -12.02
CA ILE A 221 -27.89 -37.34 -12.23
C ILE A 221 -28.99 -37.41 -11.15
N PRO A 222 -29.34 -36.27 -10.52
CA PRO A 222 -30.74 -35.85 -10.52
C PRO A 222 -30.93 -34.37 -10.89
N ASP A 223 -31.96 -34.08 -11.69
CA ASP A 223 -32.46 -32.71 -11.92
C ASP A 223 -32.99 -32.04 -10.64
N LEU A 224 -32.83 -30.72 -10.53
CA LEU A 224 -33.90 -29.87 -9.98
C LEU A 224 -33.89 -28.41 -10.48
N SER A 225 -34.74 -28.14 -11.46
CA SER A 225 -35.40 -26.86 -11.80
C SER A 225 -34.80 -25.52 -11.32
N GLN A 226 -34.20 -24.80 -12.26
CA GLN A 226 -34.76 -23.54 -12.79
C GLN A 226 -35.46 -22.56 -11.82
N SER A 227 -34.69 -21.93 -10.92
CA SER A 227 -34.89 -20.56 -10.40
C SER A 227 -33.58 -20.18 -9.67
N LEU A 228 -32.94 -19.02 -9.86
CA LEU A 228 -33.46 -17.68 -10.13
C LEU A 228 -32.65 -17.00 -11.26
N LEU A 229 -33.33 -16.45 -12.27
CA LEU A 229 -32.73 -15.49 -13.21
C LEU A 229 -33.70 -14.31 -13.35
N GLY A 230 -33.42 -13.23 -12.63
CA GLY A 230 -34.24 -12.03 -12.63
C GLY A 230 -33.62 -10.92 -11.79
N GLU A 231 -33.25 -9.83 -12.48
CA GLU A 231 -32.75 -8.55 -11.92
C GLU A 231 -31.36 -8.64 -11.24
N LEU A 232 -30.43 -7.69 -11.40
CA LEU A 232 -30.42 -6.46 -12.22
C LEU A 232 -29.38 -6.56 -13.36
N GLY A 233 -29.49 -5.70 -14.36
CA GLY A 233 -28.49 -5.53 -15.43
C GLY A 233 -27.82 -4.15 -15.42
N ASN A 234 -26.91 -3.97 -16.37
CA ASN A 234 -26.28 -2.70 -16.80
C ASN A 234 -25.31 -2.01 -15.80
N LEU A 235 -24.03 -2.36 -15.91
CA LEU A 235 -23.02 -1.42 -16.41
C LEU A 235 -22.16 -2.16 -17.45
N ALA A 236 -21.49 -1.43 -18.34
CA ALA A 236 -21.07 -1.97 -19.64
C ALA A 236 -19.55 -2.02 -19.83
N GLU A 237 -19.06 -3.17 -20.32
CA GLU A 237 -17.79 -3.33 -21.06
C GLU A 237 -17.93 -4.51 -22.06
N PRO A 238 -17.13 -4.58 -23.14
CA PRO A 238 -17.49 -5.35 -24.34
C PRO A 238 -16.89 -6.77 -24.44
N SER A 239 -17.29 -7.47 -25.52
CA SER A 239 -16.64 -8.65 -26.17
C SER A 239 -17.13 -10.09 -25.88
N SER A 240 -18.10 -10.33 -24.99
CA SER A 240 -18.67 -11.68 -24.78
C SER A 240 -19.59 -12.19 -25.90
N CYS A 241 -19.89 -11.38 -26.93
CA CYS A 241 -20.98 -11.64 -27.87
C CYS A 241 -20.63 -12.65 -28.99
N SER A 242 -19.41 -12.61 -29.53
CA SER A 242 -19.05 -13.35 -30.76
C SER A 242 -19.13 -14.87 -30.61
N VAL A 243 -18.82 -15.43 -29.44
CA VAL A 243 -18.86 -16.89 -29.20
C VAL A 243 -20.30 -17.41 -29.29
N ALA A 244 -21.27 -16.67 -28.75
CA ALA A 244 -22.68 -17.06 -28.80
C ALA A 244 -23.30 -16.91 -30.21
N GLU A 245 -22.79 -15.97 -31.01
CA GLU A 245 -23.21 -15.79 -32.40
C GLU A 245 -22.57 -16.82 -33.34
N ASN A 246 -21.29 -17.13 -33.15
CA ASN A 246 -20.59 -18.19 -33.89
C ASN A 246 -21.25 -19.57 -33.68
N LEU A 247 -21.56 -19.94 -32.43
CA LEU A 247 -22.23 -21.21 -32.12
C LEU A 247 -23.65 -21.30 -32.69
N ARG A 248 -24.35 -20.16 -32.86
CA ARG A 248 -25.63 -20.11 -33.60
C ARG A 248 -25.43 -20.31 -35.10
N PHE A 249 -24.44 -19.65 -35.69
CA PHE A 249 -24.14 -19.79 -37.12
C PHE A 249 -23.69 -21.22 -37.49
N GLU A 250 -22.91 -21.88 -36.62
CA GLU A 250 -22.55 -23.30 -36.78
C GLU A 250 -23.76 -24.22 -36.65
N LEU A 251 -24.69 -23.93 -35.73
CA LEU A 251 -25.94 -24.69 -35.59
C LEU A 251 -26.85 -24.55 -36.81
N ASP A 252 -27.05 -23.32 -37.30
CA ASP A 252 -27.84 -23.05 -38.52
C ASP A 252 -27.21 -23.72 -39.75
N GLN A 253 -25.88 -23.69 -39.89
CA GLN A 253 -25.15 -24.38 -40.95
C GLN A 253 -25.27 -25.91 -40.84
N SER A 254 -25.26 -26.44 -39.62
CA SER A 254 -25.47 -27.88 -39.34
C SER A 254 -26.87 -28.32 -39.74
N GLU A 255 -27.92 -27.59 -39.35
CA GLU A 255 -29.29 -27.89 -39.76
C GLU A 255 -29.47 -27.80 -41.28
N LEU A 256 -28.82 -26.84 -41.95
CA LEU A 256 -28.90 -26.72 -43.41
C LEU A 256 -28.34 -27.96 -44.11
N ARG A 257 -27.14 -28.41 -43.70
CA ARG A 257 -26.52 -29.66 -44.20
C ARG A 257 -27.39 -30.88 -43.91
N GLN A 258 -28.02 -30.96 -42.73
CA GLN A 258 -28.93 -32.06 -42.39
C GLN A 258 -30.16 -32.09 -43.31
N ARG A 259 -30.71 -30.92 -43.68
CA ARG A 259 -31.81 -30.79 -44.65
C ARG A 259 -31.37 -31.19 -46.07
N GLU A 260 -30.20 -30.75 -46.52
CA GLU A 260 -29.64 -31.12 -47.83
C GLU A 260 -29.38 -32.63 -47.96
N LEU A 261 -28.78 -33.25 -46.93
CA LEU A 261 -28.59 -34.70 -46.87
C LEU A 261 -29.92 -35.46 -46.89
N SER A 262 -30.93 -34.96 -46.17
CA SER A 262 -32.28 -35.56 -46.16
C SER A 262 -32.96 -35.54 -47.53
N VAL A 263 -32.76 -34.46 -48.31
CA VAL A 263 -33.22 -34.39 -49.71
C VAL A 263 -32.44 -35.38 -50.59
N ARG A 264 -31.11 -35.43 -50.47
CA ARG A 264 -30.29 -36.33 -51.30
C ARG A 264 -30.60 -37.81 -51.06
N VAL A 265 -30.95 -38.21 -49.84
CA VAL A 265 -31.47 -39.56 -49.54
C VAL A 265 -32.79 -39.82 -50.27
N GLN A 266 -33.75 -38.89 -50.24
CA GLN A 266 -35.02 -39.05 -50.97
C GLN A 266 -34.85 -39.14 -52.48
N ASP A 267 -33.82 -38.50 -53.07
CA ASP A 267 -33.52 -38.63 -54.49
C ASP A 267 -32.89 -39.99 -54.81
N LEU A 268 -31.97 -40.49 -53.98
CA LEU A 268 -31.40 -41.83 -54.11
C LEU A 268 -32.47 -42.93 -53.96
N ASP A 269 -33.47 -42.74 -53.09
CA ASP A 269 -34.63 -43.65 -52.98
C ASP A 269 -35.48 -43.69 -54.27
N LYS A 270 -35.59 -42.58 -55.00
CA LYS A 270 -36.26 -42.52 -56.33
C LYS A 270 -35.41 -43.22 -57.39
N GLU A 271 -34.13 -42.89 -57.48
CA GLU A 271 -33.17 -43.52 -58.41
C GLU A 271 -33.16 -45.06 -58.21
N ALA A 272 -33.20 -45.54 -56.95
CA ALA A 272 -33.29 -46.95 -56.61
C ALA A 272 -34.64 -47.59 -57.00
N ALA A 273 -35.76 -46.86 -56.89
CA ALA A 273 -37.08 -47.33 -57.32
C ALA A 273 -37.18 -47.46 -58.86
N GLU A 274 -36.59 -46.51 -59.61
CA GLU A 274 -36.55 -46.52 -61.07
C GLU A 274 -35.69 -47.68 -61.61
N LEU A 275 -34.49 -47.88 -61.07
CA LEU A 275 -33.62 -49.02 -61.40
C LEU A 275 -34.33 -50.37 -61.15
N LYS A 276 -35.12 -50.46 -60.07
CA LYS A 276 -35.92 -51.65 -59.74
C LYS A 276 -37.09 -51.87 -60.70
N GLY A 277 -37.56 -50.83 -61.40
CA GLY A 277 -38.45 -50.93 -62.56
C GLY A 277 -37.74 -51.51 -63.78
N VAL A 278 -36.60 -50.94 -64.17
CA VAL A 278 -35.83 -51.37 -65.36
C VAL A 278 -35.43 -52.85 -65.29
N VAL A 279 -35.00 -53.34 -64.12
CA VAL A 279 -34.68 -54.77 -63.91
C VAL A 279 -35.91 -55.66 -64.16
N LYS A 280 -37.11 -55.22 -63.75
CA LYS A 280 -38.36 -55.97 -63.92
C LYS A 280 -38.78 -56.06 -65.39
N ASP A 281 -38.60 -55.00 -66.15
CA ASP A 281 -38.92 -54.97 -67.58
C ASP A 281 -37.94 -55.83 -68.41
N LEU A 282 -36.64 -55.80 -68.09
CA LEU A 282 -35.64 -56.70 -68.68
C LEU A 282 -35.95 -58.18 -68.39
N GLN A 283 -36.42 -58.49 -67.18
CA GLN A 283 -36.83 -59.85 -66.80
C GLN A 283 -38.10 -60.31 -67.53
N GLY A 284 -38.99 -59.37 -67.90
CA GLY A 284 -40.13 -59.61 -68.79
C GLY A 284 -39.75 -59.82 -70.26
N GLN A 285 -38.69 -59.16 -70.75
CA GLN A 285 -38.21 -59.36 -72.12
C GLN A 285 -37.51 -60.72 -72.29
N LEU A 286 -36.67 -61.11 -71.33
CA LEU A 286 -35.90 -62.37 -71.39
C LEU A 286 -36.80 -63.63 -71.41
N SER A 287 -38.03 -63.53 -70.89
CA SER A 287 -39.01 -64.62 -70.88
C SER A 287 -39.81 -64.78 -72.20
N SER A 288 -39.51 -63.99 -73.24
CA SER A 288 -40.23 -64.01 -74.53
C SER A 288 -39.49 -64.67 -75.72
N VAL A 289 -38.22 -65.05 -75.55
CA VAL A 289 -37.31 -65.35 -76.70
C VAL A 289 -37.03 -66.85 -76.92
N VAL A 290 -37.54 -67.75 -76.07
CA VAL A 290 -37.22 -69.19 -76.13
C VAL A 290 -38.37 -70.02 -76.73
N SER A 291 -38.47 -70.09 -78.06
CA SER A 291 -39.27 -71.12 -78.78
C SER A 291 -38.98 -71.21 -80.29
N GLY A 292 -38.56 -72.40 -80.75
CA GLY A 292 -38.52 -72.82 -82.16
C GLY A 292 -37.20 -72.56 -82.91
N SER A 293 -36.75 -73.37 -83.88
CA SER A 293 -37.24 -74.69 -84.36
C SER A 293 -36.13 -75.44 -85.12
N ASN A 294 -36.10 -76.78 -85.07
CA ASN A 294 -35.16 -77.63 -85.84
C ASN A 294 -35.84 -78.31 -87.04
N SER A 295 -35.12 -78.53 -88.15
CA SER A 295 -35.24 -79.62 -89.16
C SER A 295 -34.60 -79.22 -90.51
N GLU A 296 -34.30 -80.09 -91.49
CA GLU A 296 -33.66 -81.43 -91.52
C GLU A 296 -33.39 -81.82 -93.01
N THR A 297 -32.72 -82.95 -93.30
CA THR A 297 -32.57 -83.63 -94.63
C THR A 297 -31.75 -82.94 -95.75
N SER A 298 -31.27 -83.62 -96.81
CA SER A 298 -30.69 -84.98 -96.96
C SER A 298 -29.92 -85.12 -98.30
N ASN A 299 -29.01 -86.09 -98.42
CA ASN A 299 -27.91 -86.16 -99.39
C ASN A 299 -28.25 -86.63 -100.83
N GLY A 300 -27.43 -86.19 -101.81
CA GLY A 300 -27.18 -86.86 -103.10
C GLY A 300 -26.39 -85.98 -104.09
N VAL A 301 -25.42 -86.47 -104.89
CA VAL A 301 -24.85 -87.82 -105.04
C VAL A 301 -23.34 -87.74 -105.40
N ASN A 302 -22.47 -88.14 -104.47
CA ASN A 302 -21.15 -88.82 -104.54
C ASN A 302 -20.16 -88.70 -105.74
N HIS A 303 -20.30 -87.78 -106.70
CA HIS A 303 -19.23 -87.52 -107.68
C HIS A 303 -18.88 -86.04 -107.87
N GLN A 304 -19.83 -85.13 -107.62
CA GLN A 304 -19.47 -83.74 -107.30
C GLN A 304 -18.91 -83.63 -105.88
N ILE A 305 -19.25 -84.55 -104.96
CA ILE A 305 -18.82 -84.50 -103.55
C ILE A 305 -17.30 -84.66 -103.40
N ALA A 306 -16.59 -85.30 -104.35
CA ALA A 306 -15.12 -85.41 -104.29
C ALA A 306 -14.42 -84.08 -104.63
N ASP A 307 -14.70 -83.46 -105.79
CA ASP A 307 -14.20 -82.12 -106.16
C ASP A 307 -14.64 -81.06 -105.14
N LEU A 308 -15.89 -81.15 -104.68
CA LEU A 308 -16.39 -80.27 -103.62
C LEU A 308 -15.74 -80.58 -102.27
N HIS A 309 -15.33 -81.81 -101.92
CA HIS A 309 -14.57 -82.07 -100.69
C HIS A 309 -13.13 -81.56 -100.80
N GLU A 310 -12.45 -81.72 -101.92
CA GLU A 310 -11.09 -81.18 -102.09
C GLU A 310 -11.11 -79.64 -102.07
N ARG A 311 -12.11 -79.03 -102.72
CA ARG A 311 -12.29 -77.56 -102.69
C ARG A 311 -12.87 -77.05 -101.37
N LEU A 312 -13.68 -77.83 -100.67
CA LEU A 312 -14.17 -77.51 -99.33
C LEU A 312 -13.02 -77.61 -98.33
N THR A 313 -12.28 -78.71 -98.27
CA THR A 313 -11.11 -78.85 -97.38
C THR A 313 -10.00 -77.83 -97.71
N ALA A 314 -9.77 -77.49 -98.98
CA ALA A 314 -8.89 -76.39 -99.38
C ALA A 314 -9.44 -74.98 -99.04
N SER A 315 -10.75 -74.85 -98.82
CA SER A 315 -11.38 -73.62 -98.30
C SER A 315 -11.52 -73.63 -96.78
N GLU A 316 -11.62 -74.78 -96.13
CA GLU A 316 -11.66 -74.97 -94.68
C GLU A 316 -10.28 -74.75 -94.11
N THR A 317 -9.24 -75.36 -94.68
CA THR A 317 -7.84 -75.04 -94.33
C THR A 317 -7.57 -73.55 -94.51
N LYS A 318 -7.97 -72.93 -95.62
CA LYS A 318 -7.87 -71.46 -95.80
C LYS A 318 -8.71 -70.66 -94.81
N ASN A 319 -9.91 -71.11 -94.45
CA ASN A 319 -10.75 -70.44 -93.46
C ASN A 319 -10.15 -70.58 -92.05
N MET A 320 -9.55 -71.72 -91.70
CA MET A 320 -8.83 -71.92 -90.44
C MET A 320 -7.53 -71.08 -90.41
N ASP A 321 -6.82 -70.97 -91.54
CA ASP A 321 -5.67 -70.07 -91.72
C ASP A 321 -6.08 -68.59 -91.54
N LEU A 322 -7.25 -68.21 -92.04
CA LEU A 322 -7.81 -66.85 -91.92
C LEU A 322 -8.38 -66.59 -90.53
N LEU A 323 -9.00 -67.59 -89.89
CA LEU A 323 -9.47 -67.52 -88.50
C LEU A 323 -8.29 -67.44 -87.52
N SER A 324 -7.22 -68.21 -87.73
CA SER A 324 -5.99 -68.10 -86.93
C SER A 324 -5.38 -66.70 -87.04
N LYS A 325 -5.32 -66.12 -88.25
CA LYS A 325 -4.85 -64.75 -88.46
C LYS A 325 -5.82 -63.69 -87.93
N LEU A 326 -7.11 -64.00 -87.88
CA LEU A 326 -8.11 -63.14 -87.25
C LEU A 326 -7.96 -63.17 -85.72
N ASP A 327 -7.78 -64.34 -85.10
CA ASP A 327 -7.53 -64.51 -83.67
C ASP A 327 -6.18 -63.93 -83.25
N GLU A 328 -5.12 -64.07 -84.05
CA GLU A 328 -3.84 -63.38 -83.86
C GLU A 328 -4.05 -61.86 -83.86
N SER A 329 -4.70 -61.32 -84.89
CA SER A 329 -4.97 -59.87 -85.00
C SER A 329 -5.92 -59.36 -83.92
N LEU A 330 -6.90 -60.16 -83.47
CA LEU A 330 -7.79 -59.84 -82.35
C LEU A 330 -7.07 -59.88 -81.01
N ASN A 331 -6.12 -60.81 -80.80
CA ASN A 331 -5.27 -60.83 -79.61
C ASN A 331 -4.29 -59.65 -79.60
N GLU A 332 -3.66 -59.32 -80.72
CA GLU A 332 -2.84 -58.11 -80.87
C GLU A 332 -3.66 -56.84 -80.57
N LYS A 333 -4.89 -56.76 -81.11
CA LYS A 333 -5.82 -55.67 -80.82
C LYS A 333 -6.24 -55.63 -79.36
N GLY A 334 -6.48 -56.78 -78.73
CA GLY A 334 -6.76 -56.90 -77.30
C GLY A 334 -5.60 -56.36 -76.45
N GLN A 335 -4.38 -56.82 -76.71
CA GLN A 335 -3.18 -56.35 -75.99
C GLN A 335 -2.91 -54.86 -76.21
N GLN A 336 -3.09 -54.34 -77.45
CA GLN A 336 -3.05 -52.90 -77.73
C GLN A 336 -4.10 -52.17 -76.89
N THR A 337 -5.36 -52.62 -76.90
CA THR A 337 -6.44 -52.02 -76.12
C THR A 337 -6.17 -52.02 -74.61
N THR A 338 -5.66 -53.12 -74.04
CA THR A 338 -5.26 -53.17 -72.62
C THR A 338 -4.16 -52.16 -72.32
N SER A 339 -3.08 -52.13 -73.11
CA SER A 339 -1.99 -51.16 -72.91
C SER A 339 -2.41 -49.69 -73.08
N TYR A 340 -3.43 -49.41 -73.91
CA TYR A 340 -4.06 -48.07 -73.96
C TYR A 340 -4.87 -47.77 -72.69
N TYR A 341 -5.60 -48.74 -72.13
CA TYR A 341 -6.29 -48.56 -70.84
C TYR A 341 -5.32 -48.38 -69.67
N ASP A 342 -4.25 -49.17 -69.60
CA ASP A 342 -3.18 -49.02 -68.59
C ASP A 342 -2.52 -47.63 -68.68
N SER A 343 -2.24 -47.17 -69.91
CA SER A 343 -1.70 -45.84 -70.17
C SER A 343 -2.67 -44.72 -69.76
N ALA A 344 -3.96 -44.86 -70.09
CA ALA A 344 -4.99 -43.88 -69.71
C ALA A 344 -5.20 -43.83 -68.20
N TRP A 345 -5.21 -44.98 -67.52
CA TRP A 345 -5.26 -45.06 -66.06
C TRP A 345 -4.04 -44.39 -65.43
N LYS A 346 -2.83 -44.62 -65.97
CA LYS A 346 -1.61 -44.00 -65.46
C LYS A 346 -1.60 -42.48 -65.66
N ILE A 347 -2.15 -41.98 -66.76
CA ILE A 347 -2.35 -40.55 -66.99
C ILE A 347 -3.33 -39.98 -65.96
N GLN A 348 -4.46 -40.64 -65.69
CA GLN A 348 -5.42 -40.18 -64.67
C GLN A 348 -4.82 -40.16 -63.25
N GLU A 349 -4.04 -41.19 -62.88
CA GLU A 349 -3.32 -41.24 -61.60
C GLU A 349 -2.32 -40.07 -61.45
N LEU A 350 -1.62 -39.72 -62.53
CA LEU A 350 -0.69 -38.59 -62.55
C LEU A 350 -1.40 -37.23 -62.54
N LEU A 351 -2.59 -37.11 -63.16
CA LEU A 351 -3.39 -35.90 -63.14
C LEU A 351 -3.98 -35.60 -61.75
N GLU A 352 -4.50 -36.60 -61.04
CA GLU A 352 -4.95 -36.40 -59.65
C GLU A 352 -3.77 -36.05 -58.73
N LYS A 353 -2.60 -36.69 -58.89
CA LYS A 353 -1.39 -36.35 -58.10
C LYS A 353 -0.84 -34.96 -58.40
N LEU A 354 -0.96 -34.49 -59.65
CA LEU A 354 -0.62 -33.11 -60.02
C LEU A 354 -1.59 -32.14 -59.34
N LYS A 355 -2.90 -32.43 -59.38
CA LYS A 355 -3.94 -31.60 -58.77
C LYS A 355 -3.79 -31.50 -57.26
N THR A 356 -3.57 -32.60 -56.53
CA THR A 356 -3.34 -32.53 -55.08
C THR A 356 -2.08 -31.74 -54.74
N ALA A 357 -1.00 -31.90 -55.51
CA ALA A 357 0.22 -31.10 -55.33
C ALA A 357 0.02 -29.61 -55.67
N GLU A 358 -0.87 -29.25 -56.60
CA GLU A 358 -1.24 -27.85 -56.85
C GLU A 358 -2.12 -27.27 -55.74
N GLU A 359 -3.05 -28.05 -55.19
CA GLU A 359 -3.89 -27.69 -54.04
C GLU A 359 -3.02 -27.46 -52.78
N GLU A 360 -2.13 -28.40 -52.44
CA GLU A 360 -1.13 -28.25 -51.36
C GLU A 360 -0.25 -27.02 -51.53
N ARG A 361 0.26 -26.78 -52.76
CA ARG A 361 1.11 -25.62 -53.08
C ARG A 361 0.35 -24.29 -52.96
N LEU A 362 -0.95 -24.28 -53.25
CA LEU A 362 -1.80 -23.10 -53.07
C LEU A 362 -2.05 -22.82 -51.59
N GLU A 363 -2.30 -23.85 -50.76
CA GLU A 363 -2.50 -23.67 -49.32
C GLU A 363 -1.22 -23.19 -48.63
N ALA A 364 -0.09 -23.84 -48.90
CA ALA A 364 1.22 -23.42 -48.40
C ALA A 364 1.59 -21.98 -48.80
N LYS A 365 1.08 -21.49 -49.94
CA LYS A 365 1.22 -20.07 -50.34
C LYS A 365 0.33 -19.14 -49.54
N LYS A 366 -0.93 -19.50 -49.26
CA LYS A 366 -1.80 -18.70 -48.37
C LYS A 366 -1.21 -18.60 -46.98
N GLU A 367 -0.80 -19.72 -46.38
CA GLU A 367 -0.15 -19.73 -45.08
C GLU A 367 1.11 -18.85 -45.04
N ALA A 368 1.93 -18.88 -46.09
CA ALA A 368 3.12 -18.03 -46.18
C ALA A 368 2.76 -16.54 -46.26
N GLU A 369 1.69 -16.17 -46.96
CA GLU A 369 1.17 -14.80 -46.97
C GLU A 369 0.58 -14.39 -45.61
N ASP A 370 -0.15 -15.27 -44.92
CA ASP A 370 -0.71 -14.97 -43.60
C ASP A 370 0.36 -14.89 -42.50
N ARG A 371 1.39 -15.76 -42.56
CA ARG A 371 2.61 -15.65 -41.74
C ARG A 371 3.34 -14.33 -42.01
N ALA A 372 3.43 -13.88 -43.27
CA ALA A 372 3.98 -12.56 -43.61
C ALA A 372 3.13 -11.41 -43.05
N ARG A 373 1.80 -11.43 -43.26
CA ARG A 373 0.85 -10.43 -42.71
C ARG A 373 0.89 -10.38 -41.18
N HIS A 374 1.16 -11.49 -40.51
CA HIS A 374 1.29 -11.53 -39.05
C HIS A 374 2.63 -10.96 -38.58
N SER A 375 3.74 -11.34 -39.24
CA SER A 375 5.07 -10.77 -38.98
C SER A 375 5.13 -9.26 -39.22
N GLU A 376 4.43 -8.75 -40.24
CA GLU A 376 4.32 -7.32 -40.50
C GLU A 376 3.55 -6.59 -39.39
N ARG A 377 2.41 -7.14 -38.94
CA ARG A 377 1.64 -6.59 -37.80
C ARG A 377 2.48 -6.56 -36.51
N LEU A 378 3.20 -7.64 -36.21
CA LEU A 378 4.12 -7.68 -35.06
C LEU A 378 5.23 -6.63 -35.20
N SER A 379 5.80 -6.43 -36.39
CA SER A 379 6.81 -5.38 -36.61
C SER A 379 6.25 -3.96 -36.47
N GLN A 380 4.98 -3.73 -36.82
CA GLN A 380 4.30 -2.45 -36.60
C GLN A 380 4.03 -2.20 -35.10
N GLN A 381 3.55 -3.21 -34.38
CA GLN A 381 3.34 -3.13 -32.92
C GLN A 381 4.65 -2.89 -32.16
N LEU A 382 5.73 -3.57 -32.55
CA LEU A 382 7.05 -3.42 -31.92
C LEU A 382 7.59 -1.99 -32.10
N LYS A 383 7.43 -1.39 -33.29
CA LYS A 383 7.80 0.02 -33.53
C LYS A 383 7.00 1.02 -32.70
N LEU A 384 5.69 0.81 -32.57
CA LEU A 384 4.86 1.66 -31.72
C LEU A 384 5.32 1.56 -30.25
N SER A 385 5.64 0.36 -29.78
CA SER A 385 6.19 0.15 -28.44
C SER A 385 7.58 0.77 -28.25
N GLU A 386 8.44 0.76 -29.27
CA GLU A 386 9.74 1.48 -29.27
C GLU A 386 9.54 3.01 -29.21
N GLU A 387 8.56 3.56 -29.92
CA GLU A 387 8.22 4.99 -29.91
C GLU A 387 7.58 5.42 -28.57
N GLU A 388 6.70 4.60 -28.00
CA GLU A 388 6.10 4.80 -26.67
C GLU A 388 7.17 4.72 -25.57
N LEU A 389 8.02 3.68 -25.58
CA LEU A 389 9.10 3.50 -24.60
C LEU A 389 10.09 4.67 -24.66
N ARG A 390 10.47 5.11 -25.86
CA ARG A 390 11.30 6.30 -26.04
C ARG A 390 10.65 7.56 -25.46
N THR A 391 9.34 7.74 -25.67
CA THR A 391 8.60 8.88 -25.11
C THR A 391 8.63 8.84 -23.57
N CYS A 392 8.50 7.65 -22.97
CA CYS A 392 8.65 7.44 -21.53
C CYS A 392 10.09 7.69 -21.03
N GLU A 393 11.12 7.34 -21.80
CA GLU A 393 12.52 7.66 -21.47
C GLU A 393 12.80 9.17 -21.51
N GLU A 394 12.28 9.88 -22.51
CA GLU A 394 12.40 11.34 -22.63
C GLU A 394 11.65 12.07 -21.49
N GLN A 395 10.46 11.61 -21.10
CA GLN A 395 9.74 12.11 -19.91
C GLN A 395 10.49 11.81 -18.60
N LEU A 396 11.05 10.61 -18.45
CA LEU A 396 11.82 10.21 -17.27
C LEU A 396 13.12 11.02 -17.15
N ALA A 397 13.72 11.45 -18.28
CA ALA A 397 14.85 12.37 -18.29
C ALA A 397 14.45 13.77 -17.80
N GLU A 398 13.29 14.30 -18.22
CA GLU A 398 12.79 15.58 -17.74
C GLU A 398 12.48 15.57 -16.23
N VAL A 399 11.80 14.53 -15.73
CA VAL A 399 11.52 14.37 -14.29
C VAL A 399 12.81 14.29 -13.47
N LYS A 400 13.85 13.61 -13.98
CA LYS A 400 15.17 13.56 -13.33
C LYS A 400 15.89 14.92 -13.32
N ALA A 401 15.72 15.74 -14.36
CA ALA A 401 16.28 17.08 -14.40
C ALA A 401 15.61 17.96 -13.33
N ARG A 402 14.27 18.04 -13.34
CA ARG A 402 13.49 18.79 -12.34
C ARG A 402 13.83 18.37 -10.90
N ALA A 403 13.90 17.07 -10.63
CA ALA A 403 14.28 16.56 -9.31
C ALA A 403 15.73 16.87 -8.89
N SER A 404 16.63 17.11 -9.86
CA SER A 404 17.99 17.60 -9.59
C SER A 404 17.98 19.10 -9.27
N ASP A 405 17.21 19.89 -10.02
CA ASP A 405 17.04 21.33 -9.79
C ASP A 405 16.42 21.58 -8.40
N ASP A 406 15.35 20.85 -8.05
CA ASP A 406 14.72 20.88 -6.73
C ASP A 406 15.69 20.49 -5.60
N GLN A 407 16.63 19.57 -5.86
CA GLN A 407 17.65 19.17 -4.90
C GLN A 407 18.71 20.26 -4.69
N GLU A 408 19.15 20.95 -5.74
CA GLU A 408 20.07 22.10 -5.63
C GLU A 408 19.39 23.28 -4.91
N ASP A 409 18.12 23.55 -5.20
CA ASP A 409 17.34 24.61 -4.55
C ASP A 409 17.11 24.30 -3.05
N ALA A 410 16.86 23.04 -2.70
CA ALA A 410 16.79 22.59 -1.31
C ALA A 410 18.14 22.70 -0.57
N LEU A 411 19.26 22.41 -1.24
CA LEU A 411 20.60 22.58 -0.67
C LEU A 411 20.93 24.06 -0.43
N ALA A 412 20.61 24.95 -1.37
CA ALA A 412 20.80 26.40 -1.21
C ALA A 412 20.01 26.95 0.00
N ARG A 413 18.76 26.51 0.19
CA ARG A 413 17.94 26.85 1.37
C ARG A 413 18.54 26.33 2.67
N LEU A 414 19.15 25.13 2.67
CA LEU A 414 19.86 24.60 3.84
C LEU A 414 21.13 25.40 4.17
N GLU A 415 21.89 25.87 3.18
CA GLU A 415 23.03 26.77 3.42
C GLU A 415 22.59 28.13 3.99
N GLU A 416 21.50 28.71 3.49
CA GLU A 416 20.93 29.93 4.07
C GLU A 416 20.49 29.72 5.53
N LEU A 417 19.80 28.62 5.83
CA LEU A 417 19.38 28.28 7.20
C LEU A 417 20.58 28.07 8.13
N GLN A 418 21.65 27.40 7.68
CA GLN A 418 22.90 27.29 8.45
C GLN A 418 23.53 28.67 8.69
N SER A 419 23.50 29.56 7.69
CA SER A 419 23.97 30.95 7.79
C SER A 419 23.14 31.77 8.80
N VAL A 420 21.81 31.58 8.85
CA VAL A 420 20.91 32.16 9.86
C VAL A 420 21.24 31.63 11.27
N VAL A 421 21.37 30.31 11.42
CA VAL A 421 21.71 29.67 12.72
C VAL A 421 23.07 30.16 13.23
N GLY A 422 24.08 30.28 12.36
CA GLY A 422 25.38 30.84 12.71
C GLY A 422 25.30 32.29 13.21
N ARG A 423 24.46 33.13 12.60
CA ARG A 423 24.19 34.50 13.09
C ARG A 423 23.54 34.50 14.46
N ILE A 424 22.51 33.67 14.67
CA ILE A 424 21.80 33.55 15.96
C ILE A 424 22.75 33.06 17.06
N GLN A 425 23.55 32.02 16.78
CA GLN A 425 24.54 31.50 17.73
C GLN A 425 25.61 32.55 18.07
N GLY A 426 26.05 33.35 17.10
CA GLY A 426 26.90 34.51 17.33
C GLY A 426 26.29 35.51 18.34
N VAL A 427 25.03 35.90 18.15
CA VAL A 427 24.31 36.81 19.06
C VAL A 427 24.16 36.19 20.46
N LEU A 428 23.85 34.89 20.56
CA LEU A 428 23.73 34.19 21.85
C LEU A 428 25.07 34.22 22.62
N THR A 429 26.20 33.87 21.99
CA THR A 429 27.51 33.90 22.68
C THR A 429 27.95 35.31 23.09
N LEU A 430 27.44 36.37 22.45
CA LEU A 430 27.63 37.74 22.91
C LEU A 430 26.78 38.03 24.15
N LYS A 431 25.51 37.58 24.19
CA LYS A 431 24.64 37.73 25.37
C LYS A 431 25.09 36.91 26.58
N GLU A 432 25.70 35.73 26.36
CA GLU A 432 26.37 34.96 27.40
C GLU A 432 27.56 35.72 28.01
N LYS A 433 28.35 36.41 27.18
CA LYS A 433 29.47 37.26 27.64
C LYS A 433 28.99 38.51 28.38
N GLU A 434 27.97 39.19 27.85
CA GLU A 434 27.35 40.34 28.53
C GLU A 434 26.79 39.96 29.91
N THR A 435 26.03 38.87 30.00
CA THR A 435 25.47 38.39 31.28
C THR A 435 26.53 37.85 32.23
N GLY A 436 27.61 37.26 31.72
CA GLY A 436 28.80 36.91 32.51
C GLY A 436 29.49 38.14 33.11
N ASN A 437 29.69 39.19 32.31
CA ASN A 437 30.29 40.45 32.77
C ASN A 437 29.42 41.15 33.83
N LEU A 438 28.11 41.21 33.62
CA LEU A 438 27.16 41.77 34.60
C LEU A 438 27.14 40.97 35.91
N ARG A 439 27.25 39.64 35.83
CA ARG A 439 27.37 38.78 37.02
C ARG A 439 28.65 39.05 37.81
N ALA A 440 29.77 39.24 37.14
CA ALA A 440 31.03 39.61 37.80
C ALA A 440 30.94 40.97 38.49
N GLN A 441 30.38 41.99 37.81
CA GLN A 441 30.17 43.32 38.40
C GLN A 441 29.26 43.28 39.64
N LEU A 442 28.22 42.44 39.64
CA LEU A 442 27.36 42.23 40.82
C LEU A 442 28.13 41.58 41.97
N GLN A 443 29.01 40.61 41.70
CA GLN A 443 29.85 39.96 42.71
C GLN A 443 30.88 40.94 43.32
N ASP A 444 31.52 41.79 42.51
CA ASP A 444 32.44 42.83 43.00
C ASP A 444 31.72 43.84 43.90
N VAL A 445 30.51 44.26 43.53
CA VAL A 445 29.68 45.17 44.34
C VAL A 445 29.23 44.50 45.65
N GLN A 446 28.84 43.23 45.62
CA GLN A 446 28.50 42.45 46.81
C GLN A 446 29.70 42.33 47.77
N ALA A 447 30.87 41.94 47.27
CA ALA A 447 32.09 41.86 48.08
C ALA A 447 32.49 43.22 48.67
N SER A 448 32.28 44.33 47.93
CA SER A 448 32.51 45.68 48.43
C SER A 448 31.51 46.08 49.54
N LEU A 449 30.25 45.66 49.42
CA LEU A 449 29.22 45.89 50.44
C LEU A 449 29.54 45.11 51.73
N GLU A 450 29.76 43.81 51.65
CA GLU A 450 30.14 42.98 52.82
C GLU A 450 31.42 43.51 53.50
N GLY A 451 32.37 44.03 52.71
CA GLY A 451 33.59 44.65 53.22
C GLY A 451 33.32 45.89 54.08
N ARG A 452 32.33 46.71 53.69
CA ARG A 452 31.87 47.87 54.48
C ARG A 452 31.04 47.46 55.69
N GLU A 453 30.22 46.41 55.58
CA GLU A 453 29.44 45.88 56.69
C GLU A 453 30.35 45.36 57.80
N ARG A 454 31.37 44.55 57.46
CA ARG A 454 32.40 44.09 58.42
C ARG A 454 33.15 45.25 59.08
N GLN A 455 33.47 46.30 58.33
CA GLN A 455 34.08 47.52 58.91
C GLN A 455 33.14 48.25 59.88
N ALA A 456 31.84 48.34 59.56
CA ALA A 456 30.84 48.93 60.44
C ALA A 456 30.59 48.09 61.70
N GLU A 457 30.64 46.76 61.60
CA GLU A 457 30.58 45.82 62.72
C GLU A 457 31.79 45.92 63.64
N GLU A 458 33.01 46.01 63.08
CA GLU A 458 34.22 46.19 63.90
C GLU A 458 34.23 47.54 64.62
N LEU A 459 33.76 48.62 63.96
CA LEU A 459 33.58 49.92 64.60
C LEU A 459 32.52 49.88 65.72
N ARG A 460 31.39 49.18 65.52
CA ARG A 460 30.39 48.95 66.59
C ARG A 460 30.99 48.19 67.77
N LYS A 461 31.82 47.16 67.51
CA LYS A 461 32.48 46.37 68.55
C LYS A 461 33.46 47.21 69.37
N ARG A 462 34.31 48.01 68.73
CA ARG A 462 35.22 48.94 69.43
C ARG A 462 34.47 49.96 70.27
N LEU A 463 33.38 50.54 69.76
CA LEU A 463 32.52 51.47 70.51
C LEU A 463 31.79 50.80 71.69
N GLN A 464 31.56 49.48 71.63
CA GLN A 464 31.00 48.71 72.74
C GLN A 464 32.08 48.42 73.80
N GLU A 465 33.30 48.05 73.39
CA GLU A 465 34.45 47.87 74.26
C GLU A 465 34.81 49.16 75.02
N GLU A 466 34.83 50.31 74.32
CA GLU A 466 35.02 51.63 74.95
C GLU A 466 33.91 51.98 75.95
N ARG A 467 32.66 51.58 75.69
CA ARG A 467 31.53 51.78 76.63
C ARG A 467 31.71 50.94 77.89
N GLU A 468 32.07 49.67 77.75
CA GLU A 468 32.29 48.76 78.88
C GLU A 468 33.49 49.21 79.74
N GLU A 469 34.57 49.72 79.14
CA GLU A 469 35.68 50.34 79.89
C GLU A 469 35.28 51.61 80.64
N VAL A 470 34.38 52.44 80.09
CA VAL A 470 33.88 53.65 80.75
C VAL A 470 32.93 53.27 81.88
N GLU A 471 32.03 52.31 81.66
CA GLU A 471 31.10 51.82 82.68
C GLU A 471 31.83 51.19 83.87
N GLN A 472 32.87 50.39 83.64
CA GLN A 472 33.73 49.86 84.71
C GLN A 472 34.45 50.96 85.50
N ARG A 473 34.97 52.00 84.83
CA ARG A 473 35.60 53.16 85.49
C ARG A 473 34.60 53.96 86.32
N CYS A 474 33.38 54.16 85.83
CA CYS A 474 32.30 54.80 86.58
C CYS A 474 31.87 53.95 87.79
N GLY A 475 31.74 52.63 87.63
CA GLY A 475 31.38 51.71 88.72
C GLY A 475 32.36 51.79 89.89
N LEU A 476 33.66 51.65 89.63
CA LEU A 476 34.71 51.78 90.65
C LEU A 476 34.66 53.15 91.37
N SER A 477 34.47 54.23 90.63
CA SER A 477 34.34 55.57 91.22
C SER A 477 33.06 55.74 92.06
N CYS A 478 31.97 55.06 91.72
CA CYS A 478 30.74 55.06 92.49
C CYS A 478 30.88 54.27 93.80
N GLU A 479 31.49 53.07 93.76
CA GLU A 479 31.76 52.29 94.98
C GLU A 479 32.64 53.05 95.97
N GLU A 480 33.67 53.74 95.48
CA GLU A 480 34.59 54.54 96.30
C GLU A 480 33.90 55.79 96.91
N LEU A 481 32.98 56.43 96.17
CA LEU A 481 32.13 57.52 96.68
C LEU A 481 31.07 57.03 97.69
N GLU A 482 30.46 55.87 97.47
CA GLU A 482 29.51 55.29 98.43
C GLU A 482 30.20 54.89 99.75
N GLY A 483 31.43 54.36 99.68
CA GLY A 483 32.26 54.11 100.86
C GLY A 483 32.49 55.39 101.69
N GLN A 484 32.91 56.48 101.03
CA GLN A 484 33.10 57.79 101.68
C GLN A 484 31.79 58.32 102.29
N MET A 485 30.66 58.16 101.60
CA MET A 485 29.33 58.58 102.10
C MET A 485 28.86 57.74 103.31
N LEU A 486 29.18 56.45 103.37
CA LEU A 486 28.89 55.58 104.51
C LEU A 486 29.74 55.95 105.73
N ASP A 487 31.01 56.27 105.53
CA ASP A 487 31.91 56.73 106.60
C ASP A 487 31.49 58.10 107.14
N LEU A 488 31.15 59.07 106.28
CA LEU A 488 30.59 60.37 106.68
C LEU A 488 29.29 60.22 107.46
N ARG A 489 28.37 59.32 107.05
CA ARG A 489 27.16 58.99 107.82
C ARG A 489 27.47 58.37 109.18
N ARG A 490 28.56 57.60 109.31
CA ARG A 490 29.00 57.03 110.60
C ARG A 490 29.52 58.12 111.55
N ILE A 491 30.28 59.08 111.02
CA ILE A 491 30.80 60.24 111.76
C ILE A 491 29.67 61.17 112.20
N LEU A 492 28.69 61.46 111.32
CA LEU A 492 27.51 62.25 111.69
C LEU A 492 26.73 61.58 112.83
N LYS A 493 26.51 60.25 112.77
CA LYS A 493 25.84 59.52 113.86
C LYS A 493 26.63 59.43 115.17
N SER A 494 27.94 59.63 115.19
CA SER A 494 28.67 59.79 116.46
C SER A 494 28.50 61.21 117.00
N ARG A 495 28.61 62.23 116.14
CA ARG A 495 28.37 63.63 116.52
C ARG A 495 26.94 63.89 117.00
N GLU A 496 25.93 63.26 116.41
CA GLU A 496 24.53 63.33 116.89
C GLU A 496 24.38 62.79 118.32
N LYS A 497 25.07 61.69 118.65
CA LYS A 497 25.07 61.11 120.01
C LYS A 497 25.84 61.97 121.01
N GLU A 498 26.98 62.52 120.61
CA GLU A 498 27.72 63.52 121.40
C GLU A 498 26.82 64.73 121.70
N LEU A 499 26.14 65.28 120.68
CA LEU A 499 25.24 66.42 120.82
C LEU A 499 24.06 66.12 121.76
N ALA A 500 23.46 64.93 121.64
CA ALA A 500 22.42 64.48 122.55
C ALA A 500 22.92 64.42 124.00
N SER A 501 24.09 63.83 124.24
CA SER A 501 24.69 63.79 125.59
C SER A 501 25.00 65.18 126.15
N THR A 502 25.47 66.12 125.32
CA THR A 502 25.67 67.51 125.76
C THR A 502 24.34 68.21 126.09
N SER A 503 23.27 67.95 125.33
CA SER A 503 21.93 68.47 125.60
C SER A 503 21.37 67.96 126.93
N GLU A 504 21.62 66.71 127.29
CA GLU A 504 21.29 66.16 128.62
C GLU A 504 22.10 66.83 129.74
N THR A 505 23.41 67.07 129.54
CA THR A 505 24.21 67.81 130.54
C THR A 505 23.77 69.27 130.71
N ILE A 506 23.33 69.94 129.63
CA ILE A 506 22.82 71.32 129.69
C ILE A 506 21.54 71.37 130.52
N LYS A 507 20.58 70.46 130.27
CA LYS A 507 19.35 70.37 131.10
C LYS A 507 19.64 70.15 132.57
N HIS A 508 20.65 69.32 132.90
CA HIS A 508 21.02 69.10 134.30
C HIS A 508 21.62 70.36 134.96
N LEU A 509 22.34 71.20 134.20
CA LEU A 509 22.83 72.49 134.69
C LEU A 509 21.70 73.53 134.83
N GLU A 510 20.70 73.50 133.94
CA GLU A 510 19.47 74.31 134.06
C GLU A 510 18.68 73.96 135.33
N GLU A 511 18.47 72.67 135.62
CA GLU A 511 17.85 72.18 136.87
C GLU A 511 18.63 72.57 138.14
N GLN A 512 19.95 72.69 138.06
CA GLN A 512 20.77 73.16 139.19
C GLN A 512 20.65 74.67 139.40
N LEU A 513 20.53 75.45 138.32
CA LEU A 513 20.33 76.90 138.40
C LEU A 513 18.94 77.28 138.96
N GLU A 514 17.86 76.56 138.61
CA GLU A 514 16.54 76.82 139.21
C GLU A 514 16.54 76.59 140.73
N LYS A 515 17.23 75.56 141.23
CA LYS A 515 17.35 75.30 142.68
C LYS A 515 18.06 76.43 143.41
N LEU A 516 19.21 76.87 142.90
CA LEU A 516 19.99 77.97 143.51
C LEU A 516 19.25 79.32 143.50
N ASN A 517 18.30 79.52 142.57
CA ASN A 517 17.52 80.74 142.49
C ASN A 517 16.33 80.77 143.48
N ALA A 518 15.93 79.63 144.04
CA ALA A 518 14.80 79.51 144.97
C ALA A 518 15.15 79.85 146.43
N GLU A 519 16.43 79.77 146.82
CA GLU A 519 16.87 79.89 148.23
C GLU A 519 17.16 81.35 148.67
N ARG A 520 16.85 82.36 147.84
CA ARG A 520 17.39 83.72 148.00
C ARG A 520 16.53 84.73 148.77
N GLU A 521 15.29 84.40 149.18
CA GLU A 521 14.41 85.33 149.92
C GLU A 521 13.77 84.75 151.20
N THR A 522 14.54 84.70 152.31
CA THR A 522 14.16 85.30 153.62
C THR A 522 15.31 85.20 154.64
N PRO A 523 15.42 86.09 155.66
CA PRO A 523 16.71 86.34 156.32
C PRO A 523 16.89 85.77 157.74
N CYS A 524 18.16 85.75 158.17
CA CYS A 524 18.70 85.39 159.50
C CYS A 524 18.58 83.89 159.90
N SER A 525 19.68 83.16 160.13
CA SER A 525 20.99 83.59 160.65
C SER A 525 22.14 82.59 160.45
N ARG A 526 23.38 83.14 160.47
CA ARG A 526 24.67 82.48 160.82
C ARG A 526 25.36 81.61 159.75
N GLY A 527 26.15 82.24 158.88
CA GLY A 527 27.31 81.60 158.21
C GLY A 527 27.65 82.19 156.82
N ASP A 528 28.75 82.94 156.73
CA ASP A 528 29.36 83.46 155.49
C ASP A 528 30.90 83.31 155.67
N ASP A 529 31.78 82.85 154.78
CA ASP A 529 31.84 82.59 153.31
C ASP A 529 32.07 83.80 152.37
N SER A 530 33.30 83.89 151.83
CA SER A 530 33.68 84.64 150.62
C SER A 530 35.09 84.26 150.09
N ASP A 531 35.40 84.66 148.85
CA ASP A 531 36.67 84.55 148.09
C ASP A 531 37.13 83.15 147.63
N THR A 532 37.20 82.76 146.34
CA THR A 532 37.41 83.41 145.01
C THR A 532 38.89 83.58 144.59
N THR A 533 39.34 82.88 143.52
CA THR A 533 40.02 83.45 142.31
C THR A 533 40.71 82.41 141.37
N VAL A 534 40.85 82.80 140.08
CA VAL A 534 41.69 82.29 138.96
C VAL A 534 41.41 80.91 138.32
N CYS A 535 41.11 80.96 137.00
CA CYS A 535 41.51 79.97 135.99
C CYS A 535 42.07 80.72 134.76
N SER A 536 42.80 80.07 133.84
CA SER A 536 43.79 80.75 132.96
C SER A 536 43.31 81.19 131.55
N ASP A 537 43.77 82.38 131.12
CA ASP A 537 43.45 83.10 129.85
C ASP A 537 43.99 82.46 128.54
N GLN A 538 44.34 81.17 128.57
CA GLN A 538 45.00 80.47 127.45
C GLN A 538 43.98 79.86 126.45
N ASP A 539 42.90 79.25 126.96
CA ASP A 539 42.03 78.36 126.17
C ASP A 539 41.02 79.09 125.27
N TYR A 540 40.68 80.34 125.59
CA TYR A 540 39.74 81.13 124.77
C TYR A 540 40.31 81.45 123.38
N LYS A 541 41.64 81.66 123.28
CA LYS A 541 42.29 82.03 122.01
C LYS A 541 42.42 80.83 121.05
N SER A 542 42.68 79.64 121.57
CA SER A 542 42.74 78.41 120.78
C SER A 542 41.36 77.99 120.26
N GLN A 543 40.30 78.13 121.08
CA GLN A 543 38.92 77.90 120.62
C GLN A 543 38.52 78.84 119.47
N CYS A 544 38.76 80.15 119.60
CA CYS A 544 38.44 81.12 118.54
C CYS A 544 39.15 80.81 117.21
N HIS A 545 40.44 80.44 117.27
CA HIS A 545 41.20 80.14 116.05
C HIS A 545 40.73 78.84 115.37
N SER A 546 40.37 77.83 116.16
CA SER A 546 39.78 76.57 115.68
C SER A 546 38.42 76.80 115.02
N LEU A 547 37.53 77.60 115.63
CA LEU A 547 36.23 77.97 115.05
C LEU A 547 36.37 78.70 113.70
N MET A 548 37.36 79.59 113.56
CA MET A 548 37.61 80.31 112.31
C MET A 548 38.12 79.40 111.19
N GLU A 549 38.95 78.42 111.53
CA GLU A 549 39.45 77.40 110.59
C GLU A 549 38.36 76.38 110.19
N ILE A 550 37.47 76.01 111.12
CA ILE A 550 36.30 75.16 110.83
C ILE A 550 35.35 75.88 109.87
N ASN A 551 35.02 77.16 110.14
CA ASN A 551 34.05 77.92 109.35
C ASN A 551 34.56 78.21 107.92
N THR A 552 35.85 78.50 107.76
CA THR A 552 36.46 78.66 106.42
C THR A 552 36.49 77.36 105.62
N LYS A 553 36.76 76.20 106.25
CA LYS A 553 36.62 74.89 105.60
C LYS A 553 35.18 74.57 105.22
N LEU A 554 34.19 74.95 106.04
CA LEU A 554 32.76 74.77 105.77
C LEU A 554 32.28 75.56 104.54
N LEU A 555 32.76 76.79 104.37
CA LEU A 555 32.47 77.61 103.18
C LEU A 555 33.14 77.03 101.90
N GLN A 556 34.31 76.42 102.02
CA GLN A 556 34.97 75.72 100.91
C GLN A 556 34.23 74.43 100.53
N THR A 557 33.79 73.61 101.49
CA THR A 557 32.99 72.42 101.17
C THR A 557 31.61 72.78 100.59
N PHE A 558 30.99 73.87 101.06
CA PHE A 558 29.72 74.35 100.50
C PHE A 558 29.85 74.73 99.02
N THR A 559 30.83 75.57 98.66
CA THR A 559 31.05 76.04 97.28
C THR A 559 31.47 74.90 96.32
N VAL A 560 32.21 73.90 96.80
CA VAL A 560 32.48 72.66 96.03
C VAL A 560 31.21 71.81 95.87
N SER A 561 30.35 71.72 96.88
CA SER A 561 29.09 70.99 96.76
C SER A 561 28.09 71.67 95.81
N GLU A 562 28.02 73.00 95.82
CA GLU A 562 27.14 73.79 94.95
C GLU A 562 27.54 73.66 93.46
N THR A 563 28.83 73.75 93.16
CA THR A 563 29.35 73.53 91.79
C THR A 563 29.18 72.09 91.32
N SER A 564 29.33 71.10 92.20
CA SER A 564 29.06 69.68 91.91
C SER A 564 27.56 69.44 91.60
N ILE A 565 26.64 70.07 92.35
CA ILE A 565 25.20 69.99 92.09
C ILE A 565 24.85 70.54 90.70
N ILE A 566 25.44 71.67 90.29
CA ILE A 566 25.22 72.25 88.95
C ILE A 566 25.65 71.25 87.85
N GLN A 567 26.85 70.68 87.94
CA GLN A 567 27.35 69.68 86.99
C GLN A 567 26.47 68.41 86.95
N LEU A 568 25.93 67.97 88.08
CA LEU A 568 24.98 66.86 88.16
C LEU A 568 23.61 67.22 87.53
N THR A 569 23.16 68.47 87.59
CA THR A 569 21.93 68.89 86.89
C THR A 569 22.12 69.01 85.38
N GLU A 570 23.27 69.50 84.92
CA GLU A 570 23.59 69.62 83.48
C GLU A 570 23.77 68.23 82.83
N SER A 571 24.56 67.35 83.45
CA SER A 571 24.73 65.97 82.96
C SER A 571 23.42 65.17 82.96
N ARG A 572 22.54 65.38 83.95
CA ARG A 572 21.19 64.81 83.97
C ARG A 572 20.32 65.31 82.81
N ALA A 573 20.44 66.58 82.42
CA ALA A 573 19.72 67.11 81.26
C ALA A 573 20.20 66.45 79.95
N VAL A 574 21.53 66.40 79.74
CA VAL A 574 22.12 65.76 78.55
C VAL A 574 21.73 64.28 78.43
N LEU A 575 21.68 63.53 79.53
CA LEU A 575 21.23 62.13 79.52
C LEU A 575 19.73 61.96 79.20
N LEU A 576 18.88 62.92 79.60
CA LEU A 576 17.47 62.92 79.22
C LEU A 576 17.26 63.21 77.74
N ASP A 577 18.03 64.13 77.16
CA ASP A 577 17.99 64.43 75.72
C ASP A 577 18.53 63.25 74.89
N GLN A 578 19.60 62.58 75.34
CA GLN A 578 20.09 61.35 74.70
C GLN A 578 19.07 60.20 74.77
N LEU A 579 18.34 60.06 75.89
CA LEU A 579 17.25 59.10 76.02
C LEU A 579 16.08 59.43 75.07
N ALA A 580 15.75 60.72 74.92
CA ALA A 580 14.71 61.19 73.99
C ALA A 580 15.09 60.92 72.53
N ALA A 581 16.33 61.25 72.14
CA ALA A 581 16.88 60.96 70.81
C ALA A 581 16.90 59.46 70.50
N SER A 582 17.29 58.62 71.47
CA SER A 582 17.31 57.16 71.32
C SER A 582 15.90 56.57 71.15
N LYS A 583 14.90 57.10 71.87
CA LYS A 583 13.49 56.71 71.69
C LYS A 583 12.89 57.23 70.38
N ALA A 584 13.41 58.32 69.82
CA ALA A 584 13.02 58.80 68.50
C ALA A 584 13.58 57.92 67.38
N SER A 585 14.85 57.49 67.46
CA SER A 585 15.45 56.58 66.48
C SER A 585 14.84 55.17 66.56
N GLU A 586 14.56 54.65 67.76
CA GLU A 586 13.84 53.38 67.95
C GLU A 586 12.46 53.41 67.26
N LYS A 587 11.68 54.49 67.45
CA LYS A 587 10.40 54.68 66.76
C LYS A 587 10.55 54.79 65.25
N HIS A 588 11.59 55.46 64.75
CA HIS A 588 11.81 55.60 63.31
C HIS A 588 12.15 54.25 62.66
N LEU A 589 13.00 53.43 63.31
CA LEU A 589 13.33 52.08 62.84
C LEU A 589 12.11 51.15 62.86
N LYS A 590 11.27 51.20 63.91
CA LYS A 590 10.01 50.45 63.94
C LYS A 590 9.07 50.86 62.81
N ALA A 591 8.88 52.16 62.57
CA ALA A 591 8.07 52.66 61.46
C ALA A 591 8.65 52.26 60.07
N GLN A 592 9.97 52.18 59.91
CA GLN A 592 10.59 51.66 58.68
C GLN A 592 10.34 50.16 58.49
N ILE A 593 10.42 49.35 59.55
CA ILE A 593 10.15 47.90 59.51
C ILE A 593 8.67 47.64 59.22
N GLU A 594 7.77 48.36 59.89
CA GLU A 594 6.32 48.28 59.66
C GLU A 594 5.98 48.68 58.21
N ALA A 595 6.57 49.77 57.69
CA ALA A 595 6.39 50.15 56.29
C ALA A 595 7.01 49.14 55.29
N ALA A 596 8.13 48.49 55.64
CA ALA A 596 8.74 47.45 54.80
C ALA A 596 7.86 46.19 54.74
N ASN A 597 7.31 45.75 55.89
CA ASN A 597 6.35 44.65 55.95
C ASN A 597 5.10 44.95 55.11
N ILE A 598 4.50 46.14 55.27
CA ILE A 598 3.33 46.53 54.48
C ILE A 598 3.62 46.45 52.97
N ASN A 599 4.81 46.86 52.50
CA ASN A 599 5.20 46.73 51.09
C ASN A 599 5.39 45.28 50.61
N VAL A 600 5.66 44.32 51.50
CA VAL A 600 5.71 42.89 51.18
C VAL A 600 4.30 42.29 51.18
N GLU A 601 3.49 42.59 52.19
CA GLU A 601 2.08 42.18 52.28
C GLU A 601 1.29 42.71 51.06
N ASP A 602 1.49 43.97 50.68
CA ASP A 602 0.95 44.58 49.45
C ASP A 602 1.38 43.89 48.16
N ARG A 603 2.53 43.21 48.15
CA ARG A 603 3.09 42.52 46.99
C ARG A 603 2.57 41.08 46.92
N GLU A 604 2.49 40.41 48.07
CA GLU A 604 1.89 39.08 48.19
C GLU A 604 0.38 39.14 47.88
N GLN A 605 -0.34 40.15 48.39
CA GLN A 605 -1.75 40.36 48.05
C GLN A 605 -1.95 40.61 46.56
N LYS A 606 -1.15 41.47 45.92
CA LYS A 606 -1.24 41.68 44.45
C LYS A 606 -0.98 40.40 43.66
N LEU A 607 -0.03 39.56 44.08
CA LEU A 607 0.21 38.26 43.45
C LEU A 607 -0.94 37.26 43.68
N LEU A 608 -1.64 37.32 44.82
CA LEU A 608 -2.85 36.54 45.05
C LEU A 608 -4.01 37.03 44.18
N ASP A 609 -4.23 38.34 44.11
CA ASP A 609 -5.27 38.97 43.28
C ASP A 609 -5.02 38.70 41.78
N GLU A 610 -3.76 38.77 41.31
CA GLU A 610 -3.37 38.43 39.95
C GLU A 610 -3.61 36.94 39.63
N ASN A 611 -3.26 36.01 40.53
CA ASN A 611 -3.55 34.59 40.34
C ASN A 611 -5.06 34.32 40.34
N LEU A 612 -5.83 34.94 41.24
CA LEU A 612 -7.28 34.76 41.30
C LEU A 612 -7.97 35.31 40.05
N HIS A 613 -7.54 36.47 39.53
CA HIS A 613 -8.00 37.00 38.24
C HIS A 613 -7.62 36.09 37.07
N LEU A 614 -6.45 35.44 37.10
CA LEU A 614 -6.06 34.45 36.08
C LEU A 614 -6.89 33.15 36.17
N GLU A 615 -7.25 32.70 37.37
CA GLU A 615 -8.16 31.56 37.58
C GLU A 615 -9.59 31.89 37.10
N GLU A 616 -10.13 33.06 37.45
CA GLU A 616 -11.42 33.55 36.92
C GLU A 616 -11.40 33.68 35.39
N SER A 617 -10.29 34.18 34.82
CA SER A 617 -10.10 34.28 33.37
C SER A 617 -10.07 32.91 32.69
N LEU A 618 -9.36 31.94 33.27
CA LEU A 618 -9.34 30.55 32.81
C LEU A 618 -10.73 29.91 32.89
N GLN A 619 -11.44 30.09 34.00
CA GLN A 619 -12.79 29.54 34.18
C GLN A 619 -13.79 30.17 33.20
N LYS A 620 -13.67 31.47 32.92
CA LYS A 620 -14.45 32.17 31.89
C LYS A 620 -14.14 31.65 30.48
N VAL A 621 -12.88 31.41 30.14
CA VAL A 621 -12.49 30.80 28.85
C VAL A 621 -12.99 29.37 28.73
N LEU A 622 -12.99 28.58 29.81
CA LEU A 622 -13.58 27.23 29.82
C LEU A 622 -15.10 27.27 29.59
N LEU A 623 -15.83 28.18 30.26
CA LEU A 623 -17.27 28.36 30.03
C LEU A 623 -17.58 28.85 28.61
N GLN A 624 -16.77 29.75 28.06
CA GLN A 624 -16.89 30.17 26.65
C GLN A 624 -16.61 29.02 25.68
N LYS A 625 -15.66 28.13 26.00
CA LYS A 625 -15.40 26.93 25.20
C LYS A 625 -16.56 25.93 25.29
N GLU A 626 -17.16 25.74 26.46
CA GLU A 626 -18.34 24.88 26.64
C GLU A 626 -19.57 25.40 25.88
N ASP A 627 -19.79 26.72 25.87
CA ASP A 627 -20.82 27.36 25.05
C ASP A 627 -20.54 27.21 23.54
N LEU A 628 -19.29 27.41 23.10
CA LEU A 628 -18.90 27.16 21.70
C LEU A 628 -19.03 25.69 21.29
N ASP A 629 -18.67 24.73 22.16
CA ASP A 629 -18.87 23.30 21.94
C ASP A 629 -20.38 22.95 21.88
N ALA A 630 -21.24 23.67 22.60
CA ALA A 630 -22.70 23.52 22.55
C ALA A 630 -23.30 24.16 21.28
N GLN A 631 -22.86 25.36 20.89
CA GLN A 631 -23.23 26.01 19.64
C GLN A 631 -22.79 25.16 18.43
N LEU A 632 -21.59 24.57 18.46
CA LEU A 632 -21.09 23.70 17.40
C LEU A 632 -21.93 22.43 17.27
N LYS A 633 -22.33 21.79 18.38
CA LYS A 633 -23.28 20.66 18.35
C LYS A 633 -24.66 21.06 17.82
N LYS A 634 -25.15 22.25 18.18
CA LYS A 634 -26.41 22.79 17.66
C LYS A 634 -26.34 23.04 16.16
N LEU A 635 -25.25 23.61 15.65
CA LEU A 635 -24.98 23.79 14.22
C LEU A 635 -24.81 22.46 13.49
N GLN A 636 -24.21 21.43 14.12
CA GLN A 636 -24.14 20.08 13.55
C GLN A 636 -25.54 19.45 13.42
N GLN A 637 -26.39 19.58 14.44
CA GLN A 637 -27.78 19.14 14.35
C GLN A 637 -28.56 19.92 13.30
N GLU A 638 -28.43 21.25 13.24
CA GLU A 638 -29.09 22.08 12.22
C GLU A 638 -28.62 21.73 10.81
N ASN A 639 -27.35 21.32 10.60
CA ASN A 639 -26.88 20.81 9.31
C ASN A 639 -27.45 19.43 8.96
N LEU A 640 -27.64 18.54 9.94
CA LEU A 640 -28.33 17.25 9.75
C LEU A 640 -29.80 17.46 9.40
N ASP A 641 -30.50 18.32 10.14
CA ASP A 641 -31.90 18.68 9.90
C ASP A 641 -32.06 19.37 8.53
N LEU A 642 -31.12 20.25 8.14
CA LEU A 642 -31.08 20.87 6.81
C LEU A 642 -30.78 19.87 5.69
N LEU A 643 -29.98 18.83 5.93
CA LEU A 643 -29.75 17.75 4.96
C LEU A 643 -31.02 16.92 4.75
N ASP A 644 -31.77 16.60 5.79
CA ASP A 644 -33.06 15.92 5.70
C ASP A 644 -34.13 16.79 5.01
N VAL A 645 -34.15 18.09 5.29
CA VAL A 645 -34.95 19.08 4.56
C VAL A 645 -34.50 19.19 3.09
N GLN A 646 -33.21 19.08 2.78
CA GLN A 646 -32.72 19.08 1.39
C GLN A 646 -33.10 17.79 0.64
N CYS A 647 -33.01 16.63 1.29
CA CYS A 647 -33.44 15.35 0.72
C CYS A 647 -34.95 15.32 0.47
N SER A 648 -35.77 15.78 1.42
CA SER A 648 -37.22 15.85 1.27
C SER A 648 -37.69 16.95 0.31
N SER A 649 -36.96 18.07 0.16
CA SER A 649 -37.30 19.14 -0.80
C SER A 649 -36.82 18.90 -2.24
N LYS A 650 -35.86 18.01 -2.49
CA LYS A 650 -35.49 17.56 -3.86
C LYS A 650 -36.69 16.97 -4.61
N ALA A 651 -37.54 16.18 -3.94
CA ALA A 651 -38.70 15.53 -4.54
C ALA A 651 -39.78 16.52 -5.07
N PRO A 652 -40.23 17.55 -4.34
CA PRO A 652 -41.09 18.57 -4.93
C PRO A 652 -40.35 19.44 -5.95
N LEU A 653 -39.04 19.71 -5.79
CA LEU A 653 -38.28 20.55 -6.73
C LEU A 653 -38.35 20.03 -8.16
N THR A 654 -38.08 18.74 -8.39
CA THR A 654 -38.18 18.13 -9.74
C THR A 654 -39.57 18.33 -10.34
N THR A 655 -40.64 18.06 -9.56
CA THR A 655 -42.02 18.29 -10.05
C THR A 655 -42.37 19.77 -10.24
N THR A 656 -41.62 20.71 -9.68
CA THR A 656 -41.76 22.15 -10.00
C THR A 656 -40.94 22.55 -11.23
N GLN A 657 -39.82 21.87 -11.48
CA GLN A 657 -38.96 22.06 -12.64
C GLN A 657 -39.71 21.62 -13.92
N GLU A 658 -40.32 20.44 -13.93
CA GLU A 658 -41.23 19.97 -15.00
C GLU A 658 -42.38 20.96 -15.28
N LYS A 659 -42.97 21.52 -14.23
CA LYS A 659 -44.05 22.52 -14.35
C LYS A 659 -43.51 23.85 -14.91
N LEU A 660 -42.33 24.27 -14.48
CA LEU A 660 -41.67 25.48 -14.96
C LEU A 660 -41.30 25.38 -16.44
N GLU A 661 -40.72 24.25 -16.90
CA GLU A 661 -40.47 24.01 -18.33
C GLU A 661 -41.76 24.07 -19.15
N LYS A 662 -42.85 23.48 -18.63
CA LYS A 662 -44.17 23.55 -19.26
C LYS A 662 -44.67 24.99 -19.37
N TYR A 663 -44.54 25.80 -18.32
CA TYR A 663 -44.87 27.24 -18.36
C TYR A 663 -43.91 28.04 -19.27
N LEU A 664 -42.63 27.69 -19.35
CA LEU A 664 -41.64 28.30 -20.24
C LEU A 664 -42.03 28.08 -21.71
N SER A 665 -42.46 26.87 -22.06
CA SER A 665 -42.95 26.55 -23.42
C SER A 665 -44.21 27.32 -23.82
N VAL A 666 -45.06 27.69 -22.84
CA VAL A 666 -46.25 28.55 -23.05
C VAL A 666 -45.84 30.02 -23.14
N SER A 667 -44.91 30.46 -22.29
CA SER A 667 -44.36 31.81 -22.30
C SER A 667 -43.63 32.14 -23.61
N GLN A 668 -42.82 31.22 -24.14
CA GLN A 668 -42.16 31.36 -25.44
C GLN A 668 -43.16 31.50 -26.60
N LYS A 669 -44.29 30.78 -26.56
CA LYS A 669 -45.38 30.94 -27.54
C LYS A 669 -46.04 32.32 -27.41
N GLY A 670 -46.31 32.78 -26.18
CA GLY A 670 -46.81 34.13 -25.90
C GLY A 670 -45.85 35.25 -26.34
N GLN A 671 -44.55 35.07 -26.14
CA GLN A 671 -43.50 35.98 -26.62
C GLN A 671 -43.48 36.03 -28.16
N SER A 672 -43.67 34.91 -28.85
CA SER A 672 -43.75 34.87 -30.32
C SER A 672 -44.96 35.66 -30.87
N GLU A 673 -46.13 35.56 -30.22
CA GLU A 673 -47.29 36.39 -30.55
C GLU A 673 -47.09 37.87 -30.21
N LEU A 674 -46.45 38.18 -29.08
CA LEU A 674 -46.11 39.55 -28.72
C LEU A 674 -45.11 40.17 -29.70
N LEU A 675 -44.12 39.41 -30.18
CA LEU A 675 -43.16 39.87 -31.20
C LEU A 675 -43.86 40.26 -32.51
N LYS A 676 -44.82 39.46 -32.98
CA LYS A 676 -45.65 39.81 -34.15
C LYS A 676 -46.45 41.09 -33.92
N LYS A 677 -47.09 41.23 -32.75
CA LYS A 677 -47.83 42.46 -32.39
C LYS A 677 -46.91 43.68 -32.28
N LEU A 678 -45.68 43.49 -31.78
CA LEU A 678 -44.67 44.54 -31.70
C LEU A 678 -44.26 45.03 -33.10
N GLN A 679 -43.97 44.11 -34.03
CA GLN A 679 -43.67 44.42 -35.43
C GLN A 679 -44.84 45.16 -36.12
N GLU A 680 -46.09 44.78 -35.85
CA GLU A 680 -47.25 45.55 -36.32
C GLU A 680 -47.32 46.96 -35.73
N THR A 681 -47.04 47.14 -34.43
CA THR A 681 -47.04 48.47 -33.80
C THR A 681 -45.87 49.33 -34.26
N GLU A 682 -44.72 48.73 -34.55
CA GLU A 682 -43.55 49.43 -35.07
C GLU A 682 -43.79 49.91 -36.51
N ALA A 683 -44.44 49.09 -37.35
CA ALA A 683 -44.87 49.52 -38.68
C ALA A 683 -45.86 50.70 -38.62
N LYS A 684 -46.80 50.69 -37.67
CA LYS A 684 -47.75 51.79 -37.42
C LYS A 684 -47.03 53.05 -36.92
N LEU A 685 -46.03 52.91 -36.04
CA LEU A 685 -45.21 54.03 -35.53
C LEU A 685 -44.34 54.65 -36.62
N ARG A 686 -43.70 53.87 -37.49
CA ARG A 686 -42.90 54.41 -38.62
C ARG A 686 -43.75 55.30 -39.54
N ALA A 687 -44.95 54.84 -39.91
CA ALA A 687 -45.90 55.65 -40.69
C ALA A 687 -46.37 56.92 -39.95
N GLN A 688 -46.40 56.91 -38.61
CA GLN A 688 -46.70 58.10 -37.81
C GLN A 688 -45.50 59.06 -37.71
N THR A 689 -44.28 58.54 -37.65
CA THR A 689 -43.04 59.35 -37.65
C THR A 689 -42.86 60.11 -38.97
N GLU A 690 -43.22 59.51 -40.12
CA GLU A 690 -43.24 60.19 -41.42
C GLU A 690 -44.18 61.41 -41.41
N ILE A 691 -45.35 61.29 -40.76
CA ILE A 691 -46.30 62.42 -40.59
C ILE A 691 -45.71 63.49 -39.65
N CYS A 692 -45.04 63.10 -38.56
CA CYS A 692 -44.38 64.05 -37.66
C CYS A 692 -43.25 64.84 -38.35
N GLY A 693 -42.45 64.21 -39.21
CA GLY A 693 -41.41 64.89 -39.98
C GLY A 693 -41.95 66.01 -40.89
N LEU A 694 -43.12 65.78 -41.51
CA LEU A 694 -43.82 66.79 -42.31
C LEU A 694 -44.38 67.96 -41.49
N LEU A 695 -44.60 67.77 -40.18
CA LEU A 695 -45.03 68.83 -39.26
C LEU A 695 -43.84 69.63 -38.71
N GLN A 696 -42.72 68.96 -38.41
CA GLN A 696 -41.54 69.61 -37.83
C GLN A 696 -40.85 70.56 -38.81
N GLY A 697 -40.74 70.19 -40.10
CA GLY A 697 -40.27 71.13 -41.13
C GLY A 697 -41.12 72.41 -41.27
N ARG A 698 -42.34 72.43 -40.73
CA ARG A 698 -43.24 73.59 -40.71
C ARG A 698 -43.14 74.43 -39.44
N THR A 699 -42.60 73.91 -38.33
CA THR A 699 -42.25 74.73 -37.16
C THR A 699 -40.93 75.48 -37.38
N ASP A 700 -39.98 74.87 -38.08
CA ASP A 700 -38.68 75.47 -38.35
C ASP A 700 -38.80 76.71 -39.28
N GLU A 701 -39.82 76.75 -40.15
CA GLU A 701 -40.21 77.94 -40.95
C GLU A 701 -40.81 79.11 -40.11
N LEU A 702 -41.16 78.85 -38.84
CA LEU A 702 -41.82 79.82 -37.96
C LEU A 702 -40.86 80.40 -36.90
N GLU A 703 -40.03 79.58 -36.24
CA GLU A 703 -39.07 80.09 -35.24
C GLU A 703 -38.03 81.04 -35.84
N ASN A 704 -37.63 80.80 -37.11
CA ASN A 704 -36.75 81.68 -37.87
C ASN A 704 -37.32 83.10 -38.15
N ARG A 705 -38.57 83.40 -37.72
CA ARG A 705 -39.19 84.73 -37.85
C ARG A 705 -39.26 85.54 -36.55
N THR A 706 -38.74 85.02 -35.43
CA THR A 706 -39.06 85.57 -34.08
C THR A 706 -37.87 85.98 -33.19
N GLY A 707 -36.62 85.96 -33.68
CA GLY A 707 -35.42 85.95 -32.83
C GLY A 707 -34.78 87.27 -32.34
N GLU A 708 -35.34 88.47 -32.57
CA GLU A 708 -34.54 89.73 -32.59
C GLU A 708 -34.71 90.77 -31.43
N MET A 709 -35.18 90.45 -30.18
CA MET A 709 -35.59 91.49 -29.18
C MET A 709 -35.35 91.30 -27.61
N TYR A 710 -34.23 91.82 -27.03
CA TYR A 710 -33.99 92.57 -25.71
C TYR A 710 -34.35 92.09 -24.21
N CYS A 711 -33.85 92.79 -23.12
CA CYS A 711 -33.86 92.50 -21.59
C CYS A 711 -33.89 93.80 -20.63
N GLU A 712 -33.68 93.98 -19.27
CA GLU A 712 -33.25 93.25 -17.99
C GLU A 712 -33.32 94.07 -16.58
N LYS A 713 -33.05 93.47 -15.36
CA LYS A 713 -32.53 93.98 -13.97
C LYS A 713 -33.43 94.60 -12.76
N GLY A 714 -32.92 94.87 -11.49
CA GLY A 714 -33.64 95.04 -10.10
C GLY A 714 -33.20 96.04 -8.90
N ALA A 715 -33.62 95.95 -7.55
CA ALA A 715 -33.74 97.05 -6.45
C ALA A 715 -33.63 96.84 -4.82
N ALA A 716 -33.87 97.86 -3.85
CA ALA A 716 -33.85 97.88 -2.27
C ALA A 716 -34.36 99.18 -1.35
N GLU A 717 -34.48 99.19 0.06
CA GLU A 717 -34.43 100.28 1.25
C GLU A 717 -35.60 101.14 2.05
N VAL A 718 -35.49 101.63 3.39
CA VAL A 718 -36.09 102.87 4.22
C VAL A 718 -36.37 102.88 5.86
N ASN A 719 -36.49 104.03 6.68
CA ASN A 719 -36.68 104.19 8.25
C ASN A 719 -37.33 105.54 9.01
N GLU A 720 -37.39 105.75 10.41
CA GLU A 720 -38.13 106.82 11.33
C GLU A 720 -37.39 107.53 12.62
N LYS A 721 -37.84 108.25 13.77
CA LYS A 721 -39.08 108.75 14.60
C LYS A 721 -39.00 110.05 15.64
N ILE A 722 -39.57 110.18 16.93
CA ILE A 722 -40.10 111.45 17.71
C ILE A 722 -39.98 111.65 19.35
N HIS A 723 -40.16 112.87 20.05
CA HIS A 723 -40.28 113.14 21.60
C HIS A 723 -41.13 114.33 22.36
N GLN A 724 -40.77 115.02 23.53
CA GLN A 724 -41.61 115.47 24.80
C GLN A 724 -41.20 116.72 25.80
N THR A 725 -42.01 117.25 26.84
CA THR A 725 -41.72 117.96 28.25
C THR A 725 -42.62 119.16 28.92
N SER A 726 -42.66 119.48 30.31
CA SER A 726 -43.38 120.67 31.07
C SER A 726 -43.31 120.88 32.70
N SER A 727 -43.54 122.09 33.41
CA SER A 727 -43.70 122.34 34.96
C SER A 727 -44.10 123.79 35.63
N LEU A 728 -44.49 123.98 36.97
CA LEU A 728 -44.66 125.25 37.89
C LEU A 728 -45.17 125.00 39.42
N ASP A 729 -45.46 125.81 40.55
CA ASP A 729 -45.47 127.25 41.15
C ASP A 729 -45.35 127.45 42.77
N SER A 730 -46.17 128.25 43.57
CA SER A 730 -45.92 128.96 44.93
C SER A 730 -47.13 129.10 46.01
N LYS A 731 -47.34 129.86 47.19
CA LYS A 731 -46.81 131.00 48.10
C LYS A 731 -47.64 131.28 49.47
N GLU A 732 -47.20 132.01 50.58
CA GLU A 732 -47.96 132.29 51.92
C GLU A 732 -47.57 133.54 52.91
N ALA A 733 -48.06 133.75 54.21
CA ALA A 733 -48.27 135.11 54.89
C ALA A 733 -48.17 135.63 56.45
N PRO A 734 -48.50 135.00 57.65
CA PRO A 734 -49.01 135.65 58.98
C PRO A 734 -48.22 136.47 60.13
N ILE A 735 -48.51 136.30 61.48
CA ILE A 735 -48.25 137.14 62.76
C ILE A 735 -46.76 137.31 63.22
N LYS A 736 -45.99 138.12 62.50
CA LYS A 736 -44.59 137.78 62.26
C LYS A 736 -43.49 137.99 63.32
N LEU A 737 -43.49 138.90 64.30
CA LEU A 737 -42.21 139.14 65.05
C LEU A 737 -41.90 138.08 66.12
N VAL A 738 -42.78 137.87 67.10
CA VAL A 738 -42.57 136.83 68.13
C VAL A 738 -42.65 135.44 67.50
N ILE A 739 -43.45 135.27 66.43
CA ILE A 739 -43.36 134.07 65.58
C ILE A 739 -41.97 133.99 64.93
N ALA A 740 -41.41 135.05 64.34
CA ALA A 740 -40.09 135.00 63.72
C ALA A 740 -38.95 134.78 64.71
N GLU A 741 -39.04 135.17 65.98
CA GLU A 741 -38.03 134.83 66.99
C GLU A 741 -38.16 133.37 67.42
N ALA A 742 -39.37 132.91 67.79
CA ALA A 742 -39.62 131.51 68.11
C ALA A 742 -39.34 130.58 66.91
N GLN A 743 -39.60 131.04 65.69
CA GLN A 743 -39.34 130.36 64.44
C GLN A 743 -37.91 130.55 63.95
N LEU A 744 -37.16 131.58 64.37
CA LEU A 744 -35.70 131.61 64.19
C LEU A 744 -35.05 130.56 65.09
N GLU A 745 -35.53 130.39 66.32
CA GLU A 745 -35.07 129.35 67.25
C GLU A 745 -35.50 127.94 66.78
N LEU A 746 -36.70 127.79 66.22
CA LEU A 746 -37.15 126.57 65.54
C LEU A 746 -36.32 126.29 64.29
N ASN A 747 -36.11 127.28 63.42
CA ASN A 747 -35.22 127.19 62.26
C ASN A 747 -33.78 126.87 62.67
N LEU A 748 -33.30 127.33 63.83
CA LEU A 748 -31.96 126.99 64.35
C LEU A 748 -31.90 125.53 64.80
N ARG A 749 -32.91 125.04 65.52
CA ARG A 749 -33.04 123.62 65.89
C ARG A 749 -33.24 122.73 64.67
N GLU A 750 -33.97 123.19 63.66
CA GLU A 750 -34.12 122.49 62.39
C GLU A 750 -32.84 122.53 61.57
N VAL A 751 -32.08 123.63 61.58
CA VAL A 751 -30.76 123.69 60.92
C VAL A 751 -29.75 122.79 61.62
N THR A 752 -29.74 122.69 62.96
CA THR A 752 -28.88 121.71 63.65
C THR A 752 -29.33 120.28 63.38
N ARG A 753 -30.64 119.99 63.43
CA ARG A 753 -31.19 118.67 63.04
C ARG A 753 -30.84 118.30 61.59
N LEU A 754 -31.00 119.23 60.65
CA LEU A 754 -30.65 119.03 59.24
C LEU A 754 -29.13 118.91 59.04
N GLN A 755 -28.31 119.55 59.87
CA GLN A 755 -26.85 119.34 59.87
C GLN A 755 -26.48 117.95 60.40
N GLU A 756 -27.13 117.49 61.46
CA GLU A 756 -26.98 116.13 62.01
C GLU A 756 -27.45 115.08 61.00
N GLU A 757 -28.65 115.24 60.41
CA GLU A 757 -29.17 114.39 59.33
C GLU A 757 -28.24 114.40 58.10
N VAL A 758 -27.66 115.54 57.71
CA VAL A 758 -26.67 115.61 56.62
C VAL A 758 -25.35 114.92 56.98
N VAL A 759 -24.92 114.97 58.25
CA VAL A 759 -23.75 114.21 58.72
C VAL A 759 -24.03 112.71 58.75
N GLU A 760 -25.22 112.30 59.19
CA GLU A 760 -25.63 110.90 59.21
C GLU A 760 -25.79 110.34 57.79
N LEU A 761 -26.47 111.05 56.89
CA LEU A 761 -26.60 110.69 55.48
C LEU A 761 -25.24 110.62 54.77
N ARG A 762 -24.28 111.48 55.14
CA ARG A 762 -22.88 111.38 54.66
C ARG A 762 -22.17 110.14 55.22
N ALA A 763 -22.39 109.79 56.49
CA ALA A 763 -21.83 108.57 57.08
C ALA A 763 -22.43 107.31 56.44
N GLN A 764 -23.75 107.26 56.23
CA GLN A 764 -24.45 106.19 55.52
C GLN A 764 -23.98 106.08 54.06
N LEU A 765 -23.80 107.21 53.36
CA LEU A 765 -23.24 107.23 51.99
C LEU A 765 -21.79 106.72 51.95
N LEU A 766 -20.95 107.06 52.93
CA LEU A 766 -19.58 106.54 53.04
C LEU A 766 -19.57 105.03 53.35
N ALA A 767 -20.44 104.56 54.25
CA ALA A 767 -20.60 103.14 54.55
C ALA A 767 -21.07 102.35 53.32
N GLY A 768 -22.14 102.81 52.65
CA GLY A 768 -22.65 102.20 51.42
C GLY A 768 -21.64 102.20 50.27
N ASN A 769 -20.81 103.24 50.16
CA ASN A 769 -19.68 103.25 49.21
C ASN A 769 -18.60 102.23 49.59
N GLN A 770 -18.28 102.06 50.87
CA GLN A 770 -17.35 101.01 51.33
C GLN A 770 -17.90 99.60 51.10
N GLU A 771 -19.20 99.37 51.30
CA GLU A 771 -19.86 98.10 51.00
C GLU A 771 -19.91 97.83 49.50
N LYS A 772 -20.22 98.84 48.68
CA LYS A 772 -20.12 98.74 47.21
C LYS A 772 -18.70 98.38 46.75
N MET A 773 -17.66 99.01 47.34
CA MET A 773 -16.26 98.67 47.05
C MET A 773 -15.91 97.23 47.45
N LYS A 774 -16.38 96.75 48.60
CA LYS A 774 -16.20 95.34 49.03
C LYS A 774 -16.90 94.36 48.08
N LEU A 775 -18.14 94.66 47.69
CA LEU A 775 -18.92 93.84 46.76
C LEU A 775 -18.28 93.82 45.36
N GLN A 776 -17.78 94.96 44.88
CA GLN A 776 -17.06 95.04 43.61
C GLN A 776 -15.75 94.22 43.66
N ALA A 777 -14.95 94.34 44.71
CA ALA A 777 -13.74 93.53 44.87
C ALA A 777 -14.05 92.02 44.95
N LEU A 778 -15.14 91.62 45.64
CA LEU A 778 -15.62 90.24 45.63
C LEU A 778 -16.09 89.78 44.24
N GLN A 779 -16.72 90.67 43.46
CA GLN A 779 -17.13 90.39 42.08
C GLN A 779 -15.92 90.25 41.14
N GLU A 780 -14.89 91.06 41.32
CA GLU A 780 -13.64 90.98 40.55
C GLU A 780 -12.87 89.69 40.88
N VAL A 781 -12.75 89.31 42.16
CA VAL A 781 -12.14 88.04 42.59
C VAL A 781 -12.94 86.82 42.11
N THR A 782 -14.27 86.88 42.12
CA THR A 782 -15.12 85.78 41.61
C THR A 782 -15.30 85.78 40.10
N ALA A 783 -14.89 86.84 39.39
CA ALA A 783 -14.70 86.81 37.95
C ALA A 783 -13.36 86.16 37.59
N ALA A 784 -12.26 86.57 38.25
CA ALA A 784 -10.93 85.97 38.05
C ALA A 784 -10.94 84.45 38.28
N SER A 785 -11.50 83.97 39.38
CA SER A 785 -11.55 82.53 39.66
C SER A 785 -12.48 81.73 38.73
N ARG A 786 -13.42 82.38 38.02
CA ARG A 786 -14.17 81.75 36.92
C ARG A 786 -13.33 81.64 35.66
N GLU A 787 -12.53 82.67 35.35
CA GLU A 787 -11.61 82.64 34.21
C GLU A 787 -10.56 81.55 34.38
N ASP A 788 -9.95 81.44 35.59
CA ASP A 788 -9.02 80.36 35.94
C ASP A 788 -9.65 78.98 35.77
N LEU A 789 -10.90 78.79 36.21
CA LEU A 789 -11.65 77.55 36.03
C LEU A 789 -12.01 77.27 34.56
N HIS A 790 -12.31 78.31 33.76
CA HIS A 790 -12.53 78.17 32.31
C HIS A 790 -11.26 77.71 31.60
N VAL A 791 -10.11 78.34 31.89
CA VAL A 791 -8.81 77.95 31.34
C VAL A 791 -8.45 76.51 31.73
N LEU A 792 -8.69 76.10 32.98
CA LEU A 792 -8.47 74.72 33.42
C LEU A 792 -9.39 73.72 32.71
N VAL A 793 -10.68 74.05 32.54
CA VAL A 793 -11.64 73.22 31.81
C VAL A 793 -11.24 73.07 30.34
N ASP A 794 -10.78 74.13 29.68
CA ASP A 794 -10.39 74.08 28.27
C ASP A 794 -9.03 73.37 28.07
N GLN A 795 -8.10 73.46 29.04
CA GLN A 795 -6.92 72.60 29.08
C GLN A 795 -7.29 71.12 29.24
N LEU A 796 -8.25 70.79 30.11
CA LEU A 796 -8.73 69.41 30.29
C LEU A 796 -9.44 68.88 29.03
N LYS A 797 -10.24 69.70 28.34
CA LYS A 797 -10.82 69.34 27.02
C LYS A 797 -9.71 69.02 26.01
N ALA A 798 -8.74 69.91 25.84
CA ALA A 798 -7.64 69.71 24.90
C ALA A 798 -6.82 68.45 25.21
N GLN A 799 -6.61 68.13 26.49
CA GLN A 799 -5.99 66.86 26.89
C GLN A 799 -6.85 65.65 26.52
N VAL A 800 -8.16 65.68 26.79
CA VAL A 800 -9.09 64.59 26.44
C VAL A 800 -9.23 64.41 24.94
N GLU A 801 -9.28 65.50 24.16
CA GLU A 801 -9.33 65.47 22.70
C GLU A 801 -8.06 64.86 22.09
N GLU A 802 -6.87 65.24 22.57
CA GLU A 802 -5.60 64.66 22.12
C GLU A 802 -5.42 63.20 22.58
N LEU A 803 -5.96 62.81 23.74
CA LEU A 803 -5.95 61.42 24.21
C LEU A 803 -6.92 60.55 23.39
N ASN A 804 -8.12 61.05 23.09
CA ASN A 804 -9.07 60.42 22.16
C ASN A 804 -8.47 60.30 20.75
N ARG A 805 -7.78 61.33 20.25
CA ARG A 805 -7.11 61.30 18.94
C ARG A 805 -6.05 60.21 18.88
N LYS A 806 -5.16 60.14 19.90
CA LYS A 806 -4.20 59.03 20.03
C LYS A 806 -4.87 57.66 20.09
N HIS A 807 -5.95 57.52 20.86
CA HIS A 807 -6.68 56.26 20.97
C HIS A 807 -7.31 55.80 19.65
N VAL A 808 -7.87 56.73 18.86
CA VAL A 808 -8.33 56.45 17.49
C VAL A 808 -7.17 56.09 16.57
N ASP A 809 -6.05 56.82 16.61
CA ASP A 809 -4.85 56.50 15.83
C ASP A 809 -4.30 55.09 16.18
N ASP A 810 -4.38 54.68 17.45
CA ASP A 810 -3.95 53.35 17.91
C ASP A 810 -4.94 52.24 17.51
N ILE A 811 -6.26 52.50 17.56
CA ILE A 811 -7.30 51.57 17.08
C ILE A 811 -7.16 51.34 15.57
N LEU A 812 -6.93 52.39 14.78
CA LEU A 812 -6.68 52.27 13.34
C LEU A 812 -5.42 51.43 13.08
N ARG A 813 -4.31 51.72 13.77
CA ARG A 813 -3.07 50.94 13.66
C ARG A 813 -3.17 49.51 14.22
N SER A 814 -4.11 49.19 15.11
CA SER A 814 -4.38 47.78 15.48
C SER A 814 -5.19 47.07 14.41
N ARG A 815 -6.20 47.75 13.84
CA ARG A 815 -7.04 47.22 12.76
C ARG A 815 -6.25 46.97 11.47
N GLU A 816 -5.32 47.87 11.10
CA GLU A 816 -4.42 47.67 9.95
C GLU A 816 -3.56 46.41 10.09
N ARG A 817 -3.12 46.07 11.32
CA ARG A 817 -2.39 44.83 11.61
C ARG A 817 -3.30 43.61 11.56
N GLU A 818 -4.51 43.70 12.08
CA GLU A 818 -5.52 42.64 11.99
C GLU A 818 -5.87 42.34 10.53
N GLU A 819 -6.14 43.36 9.71
CA GLU A 819 -6.39 43.23 8.27
C GLU A 819 -5.15 42.78 7.48
N ALA A 820 -3.93 42.94 8.01
CA ALA A 820 -2.71 42.33 7.46
C ALA A 820 -2.62 40.83 7.82
N LEU A 821 -2.80 40.47 9.09
CA LEU A 821 -2.76 39.09 9.58
C LEU A 821 -3.88 38.22 8.97
N VAL A 822 -5.06 38.78 8.72
CA VAL A 822 -6.13 38.10 7.98
C VAL A 822 -5.70 37.79 6.55
N ARG A 823 -5.11 38.75 5.83
CA ARG A 823 -4.59 38.51 4.46
C ARG A 823 -3.44 37.51 4.42
N GLU A 824 -2.56 37.52 5.43
CA GLU A 824 -1.49 36.53 5.58
C GLU A 824 -2.06 35.13 5.81
N ARG A 825 -3.02 34.98 6.74
CA ARG A 825 -3.72 33.71 6.99
C ARG A 825 -4.49 33.23 5.76
N ASP A 826 -5.17 34.12 5.05
CA ASP A 826 -5.95 33.76 3.85
C ASP A 826 -5.00 33.26 2.74
N GLY A 827 -3.89 33.96 2.51
CA GLY A 827 -2.81 33.52 1.63
C GLY A 827 -2.23 32.16 2.05
N GLU A 828 -2.01 31.94 3.35
CA GLU A 828 -1.55 30.64 3.86
C GLU A 828 -2.58 29.53 3.63
N THR A 829 -3.88 29.79 3.85
CA THR A 829 -4.94 28.80 3.55
C THR A 829 -5.05 28.48 2.07
N GLN A 830 -4.85 29.47 1.19
CA GLN A 830 -4.82 29.26 -0.26
C GLN A 830 -3.58 28.47 -0.69
N ALA A 831 -2.40 28.74 -0.11
CA ALA A 831 -1.18 27.97 -0.37
C ALA A 831 -1.31 26.51 0.13
N ARG A 832 -1.87 26.31 1.33
CA ARG A 832 -2.19 24.97 1.86
C ARG A 832 -3.20 24.22 0.99
N ALA A 833 -4.18 24.91 0.40
CA ALA A 833 -5.12 24.31 -0.55
C ALA A 833 -4.46 23.91 -1.89
N GLY A 834 -3.53 24.73 -2.40
CA GLY A 834 -2.71 24.39 -3.57
C GLY A 834 -1.86 23.13 -3.34
N LEU A 835 -1.08 23.12 -2.24
CA LEU A 835 -0.27 21.97 -1.84
C LEU A 835 -1.12 20.70 -1.60
N ALA A 836 -2.33 20.84 -1.07
CA ALA A 836 -3.25 19.72 -0.91
C ALA A 836 -3.72 19.16 -2.26
N ALA A 837 -3.99 20.01 -3.25
CA ALA A 837 -4.37 19.61 -4.60
C ALA A 837 -3.21 18.92 -5.36
N GLU A 838 -1.99 19.44 -5.21
CA GLU A 838 -0.76 18.83 -5.73
C GLU A 838 -0.52 17.44 -5.10
N VAL A 839 -0.68 17.32 -3.78
CA VAL A 839 -0.58 16.03 -3.07
C VAL A 839 -1.65 15.03 -3.52
N THR A 840 -2.85 15.47 -3.90
CA THR A 840 -3.84 14.57 -4.52
C THR A 840 -3.45 14.14 -5.93
N SER A 841 -2.97 15.05 -6.80
CA SER A 841 -2.48 14.69 -8.15
C SER A 841 -1.35 13.68 -8.09
N CYS A 842 -0.31 13.96 -7.28
CA CYS A 842 0.82 13.05 -7.09
C CYS A 842 0.40 11.70 -6.50
N ARG A 843 -0.67 11.65 -5.70
CA ARG A 843 -1.23 10.40 -5.19
C ARG A 843 -1.93 9.59 -6.29
N GLU A 844 -2.75 10.25 -7.12
CA GLU A 844 -3.44 9.62 -8.24
C GLU A 844 -2.43 9.10 -9.28
N GLU A 845 -1.38 9.85 -9.59
CA GLU A 845 -0.26 9.42 -10.44
C GLU A 845 0.47 8.19 -9.86
N VAL A 846 0.77 8.18 -8.55
CA VAL A 846 1.37 7.02 -7.86
C VAL A 846 0.43 5.81 -7.84
N GLU A 847 -0.88 6.01 -7.79
CA GLU A 847 -1.87 4.94 -7.83
C GLU A 847 -1.98 4.33 -9.24
N MET A 848 -1.99 5.18 -10.29
CA MET A 848 -1.89 4.74 -11.69
C MET A 848 -0.59 3.99 -11.99
N LEU A 849 0.56 4.48 -11.50
CA LEU A 849 1.86 3.80 -11.66
C LEU A 849 1.95 2.47 -10.89
N LYS A 850 1.24 2.32 -9.77
CA LYS A 850 1.10 1.02 -9.09
C LYS A 850 0.26 0.05 -9.92
N MET A 851 -0.84 0.50 -10.50
CA MET A 851 -1.70 -0.35 -11.33
C MET A 851 -0.99 -0.82 -12.60
N SER A 852 -0.23 0.04 -13.29
CA SER A 852 0.56 -0.38 -14.46
C SER A 852 1.71 -1.30 -14.09
N TYR A 853 2.42 -1.04 -12.99
CA TYR A 853 3.43 -1.95 -12.46
C TYR A 853 2.85 -3.33 -12.12
N GLU A 854 1.68 -3.39 -11.48
CA GLU A 854 1.04 -4.64 -11.11
C GLU A 854 0.59 -5.46 -12.33
N ALA A 855 0.03 -4.80 -13.35
CA ALA A 855 -0.31 -5.44 -14.62
C ALA A 855 0.92 -6.06 -15.31
N VAL A 856 2.00 -5.28 -15.46
CA VAL A 856 3.28 -5.77 -16.03
C VAL A 856 3.89 -6.89 -15.17
N ARG A 857 3.69 -6.87 -13.84
CA ARG A 857 4.13 -7.93 -12.93
C ARG A 857 3.34 -9.24 -13.14
N VAL A 858 2.05 -9.17 -13.45
CA VAL A 858 1.21 -10.34 -13.78
C VAL A 858 1.60 -10.90 -15.15
N GLU A 859 1.74 -10.07 -16.17
CA GLU A 859 2.17 -10.48 -17.52
C GLU A 859 3.57 -11.15 -17.50
N ASN A 860 4.50 -10.63 -16.69
CA ASN A 860 5.80 -11.26 -16.45
C ASN A 860 5.69 -12.60 -15.70
N GLY A 861 4.65 -12.79 -14.87
CA GLY A 861 4.33 -14.07 -14.24
C GLY A 861 3.85 -15.09 -15.28
N GLU A 862 2.81 -14.74 -16.03
CA GLU A 862 2.22 -15.57 -17.09
C GLU A 862 3.26 -15.96 -18.16
N SER A 863 4.12 -15.02 -18.57
CA SER A 863 5.23 -15.26 -19.49
C SER A 863 6.23 -16.29 -18.96
N ARG A 864 6.52 -16.28 -17.65
CA ARG A 864 7.40 -17.26 -17.01
C ARG A 864 6.73 -18.62 -16.88
N GLU A 865 5.43 -18.66 -16.58
CA GLU A 865 4.66 -19.91 -16.55
C GLU A 865 4.48 -20.53 -17.94
N ALA A 866 4.33 -19.71 -18.99
CA ALA A 866 4.37 -20.17 -20.38
C ALA A 866 5.75 -20.76 -20.73
N LEU A 867 6.84 -20.08 -20.36
CA LEU A 867 8.20 -20.59 -20.55
C LEU A 867 8.49 -21.86 -19.73
N HIS A 868 7.94 -22.01 -18.52
CA HIS A 868 8.05 -23.25 -17.75
C HIS A 868 7.25 -24.40 -18.35
N ARG A 869 6.04 -24.15 -18.89
CA ARG A 869 5.27 -25.14 -19.67
C ARG A 869 6.01 -25.59 -20.93
N ALA A 870 6.44 -24.64 -21.77
CA ALA A 870 7.19 -24.95 -23.00
C ALA A 870 8.48 -25.75 -22.74
N ASN A 871 9.22 -25.45 -21.65
CA ASN A 871 10.39 -26.24 -21.25
C ASN A 871 10.02 -27.65 -20.76
N THR A 872 8.85 -27.84 -20.16
CA THR A 872 8.36 -29.14 -19.68
C THR A 872 7.91 -30.00 -20.86
N GLU A 873 7.11 -29.44 -21.77
CA GLU A 873 6.73 -30.04 -23.06
C GLU A 873 7.96 -30.41 -23.89
N THR A 874 8.98 -29.54 -23.95
CA THR A 874 10.26 -29.83 -24.62
C THR A 874 11.02 -30.98 -23.96
N ALA A 875 10.96 -31.12 -22.63
CA ALA A 875 11.58 -32.24 -21.92
C ALA A 875 10.82 -33.56 -22.17
N GLU A 876 9.50 -33.54 -22.19
CA GLU A 876 8.64 -34.68 -22.51
C GLU A 876 8.85 -35.15 -23.97
N LEU A 877 8.88 -34.23 -24.93
CA LEU A 877 9.27 -34.50 -26.31
C LEU A 877 10.69 -35.06 -26.41
N GLY A 878 11.63 -34.57 -25.58
CA GLY A 878 12.98 -35.12 -25.47
C GLY A 878 13.00 -36.57 -25.00
N VAL A 879 12.15 -36.94 -24.02
CA VAL A 879 11.99 -38.33 -23.58
C VAL A 879 11.38 -39.20 -24.69
N HIS A 880 10.35 -38.72 -25.39
CA HIS A 880 9.75 -39.43 -26.51
C HIS A 880 10.73 -39.65 -27.67
N VAL A 881 11.56 -38.67 -28.01
CA VAL A 881 12.62 -38.82 -29.03
C VAL A 881 13.65 -39.87 -28.58
N CYS A 882 14.03 -39.91 -27.31
CA CYS A 882 14.91 -40.95 -26.77
C CYS A 882 14.28 -42.36 -26.86
N MET A 883 13.00 -42.50 -26.51
CA MET A 883 12.26 -43.78 -26.65
C MET A 883 12.19 -44.24 -28.11
N LEU A 884 11.72 -43.38 -29.02
CA LEU A 884 11.59 -43.70 -30.44
C LEU A 884 12.95 -44.01 -31.09
N THR A 885 14.04 -43.38 -30.62
CA THR A 885 15.40 -43.70 -31.08
C THR A 885 15.83 -45.08 -30.60
N ALA A 886 15.53 -45.46 -29.37
CA ALA A 886 15.83 -46.81 -28.84
C ALA A 886 15.01 -47.89 -29.57
N GLU A 887 13.70 -47.69 -29.74
CA GLU A 887 12.81 -48.60 -30.49
C GLU A 887 13.26 -48.75 -31.95
N LYS A 888 13.70 -47.66 -32.59
CA LYS A 888 14.24 -47.68 -33.96
C LYS A 888 15.51 -48.51 -34.08
N GLU A 889 16.48 -48.31 -33.18
CA GLU A 889 17.73 -49.10 -33.24
C GLU A 889 17.48 -50.57 -32.82
N GLU A 890 16.52 -50.87 -31.92
CA GLU A 890 16.11 -52.26 -31.66
C GLU A 890 15.45 -52.90 -32.89
N ALA A 891 14.52 -52.21 -33.55
CA ALA A 891 13.89 -52.66 -34.79
C ALA A 891 14.92 -52.87 -35.91
N ARG A 892 15.95 -52.01 -35.97
CA ARG A 892 17.08 -52.16 -36.89
C ARG A 892 17.93 -53.40 -36.58
N LEU A 893 18.31 -53.63 -35.31
CA LEU A 893 19.07 -54.81 -34.91
C LEU A 893 18.30 -56.12 -35.21
N ARG A 894 16.98 -56.12 -34.98
CA ARG A 894 16.09 -57.23 -35.38
C ARG A 894 16.07 -57.44 -36.91
N TRP A 895 16.12 -56.36 -37.71
CA TRP A 895 16.22 -56.45 -39.17
C TRP A 895 17.59 -56.96 -39.64
N GLU A 896 18.68 -56.55 -38.99
CA GLU A 896 20.04 -57.03 -39.29
C GLU A 896 20.16 -58.54 -39.00
N ASP A 897 19.62 -59.01 -37.86
CA ASP A 897 19.56 -60.44 -37.48
C ASP A 897 18.70 -61.28 -38.45
N LEU A 898 17.49 -60.80 -38.80
CA LEU A 898 16.63 -61.45 -39.80
C LEU A 898 17.28 -61.48 -41.19
N SER A 899 18.01 -60.43 -41.57
CA SER A 899 18.72 -60.38 -42.85
C SER A 899 19.87 -61.38 -42.91
N THR A 900 20.64 -61.54 -41.81
CA THR A 900 21.66 -62.59 -41.73
C THR A 900 21.05 -63.99 -41.78
N ARG A 901 19.94 -64.22 -41.07
CA ARG A 901 19.29 -65.54 -41.07
C ARG A 901 18.65 -65.89 -42.42
N LEU A 902 18.17 -64.90 -43.17
CA LEU A 902 17.74 -65.10 -44.56
C LEU A 902 18.92 -65.48 -45.47
N GLN A 903 20.06 -64.79 -45.37
CA GLN A 903 21.25 -65.16 -46.13
C GLN A 903 21.73 -66.59 -45.80
N GLU A 904 21.75 -66.98 -44.53
CA GLU A 904 22.08 -68.35 -44.12
C GLU A 904 21.16 -69.39 -44.79
N LEU A 905 19.86 -69.11 -44.85
CA LEU A 905 18.87 -69.98 -45.50
C LEU A 905 18.98 -70.01 -47.02
N GLU A 906 19.32 -68.90 -47.68
CA GLU A 906 19.62 -68.86 -49.12
C GLU A 906 20.90 -69.65 -49.44
N GLU A 907 21.93 -69.56 -48.59
CA GLU A 907 23.13 -70.37 -48.71
C GLU A 907 22.88 -71.86 -48.41
N GLU A 908 21.99 -72.21 -47.47
CA GLU A 908 21.54 -73.60 -47.25
C GLU A 908 20.76 -74.15 -48.46
N ALA A 909 19.80 -73.37 -49.00
CA ALA A 909 18.99 -73.76 -50.15
C ALA A 909 19.81 -73.91 -51.45
N THR A 910 20.81 -73.06 -51.68
CA THR A 910 21.71 -73.18 -52.83
C THR A 910 22.62 -74.41 -52.73
N ARG A 911 23.21 -74.69 -51.56
CA ARG A 911 23.96 -75.94 -51.31
C ARG A 911 23.11 -77.20 -51.52
N GLU A 912 21.83 -77.17 -51.16
CA GLU A 912 20.90 -78.27 -51.39
C GLU A 912 20.50 -78.40 -52.87
N ALA A 913 20.29 -77.28 -53.57
CA ALA A 913 20.08 -77.29 -55.02
C ALA A 913 21.30 -77.83 -55.79
N GLU A 914 22.53 -77.53 -55.38
CA GLU A 914 23.75 -78.12 -55.95
C GLU A 914 23.83 -79.65 -55.71
N ARG A 915 23.47 -80.13 -54.52
CA ARG A 915 23.36 -81.56 -54.22
C ARG A 915 22.30 -82.27 -55.07
N LEU A 916 21.14 -81.64 -55.25
CA LEU A 916 20.07 -82.19 -56.07
C LEU A 916 20.44 -82.18 -57.56
N ASN A 917 21.09 -81.12 -58.06
CA ASN A 917 21.57 -81.07 -59.44
C ASN A 917 22.64 -82.14 -59.71
N THR A 918 23.63 -82.30 -58.83
CA THR A 918 24.66 -83.35 -59.00
C THR A 918 24.09 -84.77 -58.92
N CYS A 919 23.08 -85.01 -58.07
CA CYS A 919 22.33 -86.27 -58.06
C CYS A 919 21.53 -86.49 -59.37
N VAL A 920 20.88 -85.45 -59.90
CA VAL A 920 20.16 -85.51 -61.19
C VAL A 920 21.12 -85.72 -62.37
N GLU A 921 22.34 -85.18 -62.31
CA GLU A 921 23.38 -85.45 -63.32
C GLU A 921 23.90 -86.90 -63.26
N GLN A 922 24.10 -87.46 -62.06
CA GLN A 922 24.41 -88.88 -61.88
C GLN A 922 23.29 -89.77 -62.46
N LEU A 923 22.03 -89.51 -62.09
CA LEU A 923 20.87 -90.24 -62.62
C LEU A 923 20.72 -90.09 -64.15
N ARG A 924 21.13 -88.96 -64.74
CA ARG A 924 21.18 -88.77 -66.20
C ARG A 924 22.29 -89.59 -66.86
N GLN A 925 23.47 -89.68 -66.23
CA GLN A 925 24.58 -90.52 -66.70
C GLN A 925 24.17 -92.01 -66.65
N GLU A 926 23.63 -92.48 -65.51
CA GLU A 926 23.09 -93.83 -65.37
C GLU A 926 22.00 -94.14 -66.41
N ASN A 927 21.07 -93.20 -66.66
CA ASN A 927 20.06 -93.35 -67.73
C ASN A 927 20.69 -93.41 -69.13
N GLN A 928 21.80 -92.71 -69.37
CA GLN A 928 22.49 -92.75 -70.66
C GLN A 928 23.27 -94.06 -70.85
N GLU A 929 23.86 -94.61 -69.79
CA GLU A 929 24.48 -95.95 -69.78
C GLU A 929 23.44 -97.06 -69.95
N LEU A 930 22.31 -96.99 -69.26
CA LEU A 930 21.21 -97.96 -69.44
C LEU A 930 20.62 -97.90 -70.86
N ARG A 931 20.57 -96.71 -71.49
CA ARG A 931 20.16 -96.56 -72.89
C ARG A 931 21.18 -97.10 -73.89
N SER A 932 22.48 -96.94 -73.64
CA SER A 932 23.50 -97.53 -74.53
C SER A 932 23.55 -99.05 -74.38
N GLN A 933 23.37 -99.58 -73.17
CA GLN A 933 23.18 -101.01 -72.93
C GLN A 933 21.93 -101.55 -73.66
N LEU A 934 20.79 -100.86 -73.56
CA LEU A 934 19.57 -101.23 -74.28
C LEU A 934 19.78 -101.23 -75.81
N GLN A 935 20.43 -100.19 -76.36
CA GLN A 935 20.77 -100.17 -77.79
C GLN A 935 21.67 -101.35 -78.19
N THR A 936 22.67 -101.71 -77.38
CA THR A 936 23.51 -102.88 -77.69
C THR A 936 22.75 -104.21 -77.61
N GLU A 937 21.78 -104.35 -76.70
CA GLU A 937 20.90 -105.51 -76.67
C GLU A 937 19.94 -105.53 -77.88
N GLU A 938 19.38 -104.38 -78.29
CA GLU A 938 18.55 -104.26 -79.50
C GLU A 938 19.35 -104.59 -80.78
N ASP A 939 20.59 -104.09 -80.89
CA ASP A 939 21.51 -104.38 -82.00
C ASP A 939 21.89 -105.88 -82.03
N LEU A 940 22.13 -106.50 -80.87
CA LEU A 940 22.35 -107.95 -80.74
C LEU A 940 21.10 -108.77 -81.09
N LEU A 941 19.91 -108.27 -80.76
CA LEU A 941 18.63 -108.90 -81.10
C LEU A 941 18.36 -108.81 -82.61
N ALA A 942 18.66 -107.68 -83.24
CA ALA A 942 18.61 -107.49 -84.69
C ALA A 942 19.65 -108.37 -85.42
N LEU A 943 20.88 -108.46 -84.90
CA LEU A 943 21.91 -109.36 -85.41
C LEU A 943 21.47 -110.83 -85.30
N LYS A 944 20.87 -111.21 -84.17
CA LYS A 944 20.29 -112.56 -83.95
C LYS A 944 19.15 -112.85 -84.93
N GLN A 945 18.26 -111.90 -85.19
CA GLN A 945 17.20 -112.04 -86.19
C GLN A 945 17.80 -112.21 -87.61
N LYS A 946 18.83 -111.43 -87.96
CA LYS A 946 19.53 -111.55 -89.25
C LYS A 946 20.23 -112.90 -89.41
N LEU A 947 20.95 -113.36 -88.39
CA LEU A 947 21.56 -114.69 -88.37
C LEU A 947 20.51 -115.82 -88.42
N GLN A 948 19.33 -115.61 -87.85
CA GLN A 948 18.22 -116.56 -87.90
C GLN A 948 17.53 -116.58 -89.28
N LEU A 949 17.50 -115.45 -89.99
CA LEU A 949 17.08 -115.37 -91.40
C LEU A 949 18.11 -116.07 -92.30
N GLU A 950 19.39 -115.73 -92.21
CA GLU A 950 20.49 -116.37 -92.96
C GLU A 950 20.54 -117.88 -92.71
N LEU A 951 20.28 -118.34 -91.48
CA LEU A 951 20.14 -119.76 -91.16
C LEU A 951 18.93 -120.41 -91.86
N SER A 952 17.80 -119.70 -91.98
CA SER A 952 16.62 -120.21 -92.68
C SER A 952 16.81 -120.24 -94.21
N GLU A 953 17.50 -119.25 -94.78
CA GLU A 953 17.90 -119.22 -96.18
C GLU A 953 18.88 -120.35 -96.49
N ALA A 954 19.92 -120.54 -95.67
CA ALA A 954 20.87 -121.65 -95.80
C ALA A 954 20.20 -123.03 -95.60
N GLN A 955 19.21 -123.16 -94.72
CA GLN A 955 18.40 -124.38 -94.60
C GLN A 955 17.59 -124.64 -95.87
N GLN A 956 16.99 -123.60 -96.45
CA GLN A 956 16.24 -123.71 -97.70
C GLN A 956 17.15 -124.03 -98.89
N GLU A 957 18.34 -123.44 -98.99
CA GLU A 957 19.36 -123.82 -99.96
C GLU A 957 19.74 -125.30 -99.81
N VAL A 958 20.07 -125.75 -98.60
CA VAL A 958 20.37 -127.17 -98.32
C VAL A 958 19.21 -128.10 -98.70
N GLU A 959 17.96 -127.70 -98.48
CA GLU A 959 16.79 -128.46 -98.90
C GLU A 959 16.67 -128.52 -100.44
N THR A 960 16.96 -127.43 -101.18
CA THR A 960 16.98 -127.45 -102.67
C THR A 960 18.16 -128.23 -103.25
N VAL A 961 19.34 -128.19 -102.62
CA VAL A 961 20.48 -129.06 -102.96
C VAL A 961 20.12 -130.52 -102.68
N ARG A 962 19.36 -130.79 -101.61
CA ARG A 962 18.88 -132.13 -101.30
C ARG A 962 17.86 -132.63 -102.33
N THR A 963 16.86 -131.84 -102.73
CA THR A 963 15.89 -132.27 -103.77
C THR A 963 16.57 -132.49 -105.11
N THR A 964 17.41 -131.56 -105.57
CA THR A 964 18.18 -131.73 -106.83
C THR A 964 19.16 -132.90 -106.76
N SER A 965 19.71 -133.23 -105.58
CA SER A 965 20.49 -134.46 -105.40
C SER A 965 19.63 -135.73 -105.49
N GLN A 966 18.39 -135.71 -104.99
CA GLN A 966 17.45 -136.82 -105.13
C GLN A 966 16.99 -137.01 -106.58
N GLU A 967 16.73 -135.92 -107.30
CA GLU A 967 16.46 -135.94 -108.74
C GLU A 967 17.66 -136.49 -109.51
N GLY A 968 18.88 -136.05 -109.20
CA GLY A 968 20.12 -136.60 -109.76
C GLY A 968 20.30 -138.09 -109.48
N ILE A 969 19.95 -138.56 -108.27
CA ILE A 969 19.95 -139.99 -107.93
C ILE A 969 18.89 -140.77 -108.71
N GLN A 970 17.69 -140.21 -108.92
CA GLN A 970 16.65 -140.84 -109.76
C GLN A 970 17.09 -140.93 -111.24
N VAL A 971 17.73 -139.89 -111.77
CA VAL A 971 18.32 -139.90 -113.13
C VAL A 971 19.42 -140.96 -113.23
N LEU A 972 20.32 -141.06 -112.23
CA LEU A 972 21.36 -142.09 -112.20
C LEU A 972 20.78 -143.51 -112.07
N GLN A 973 19.68 -143.70 -111.33
CA GLN A 973 18.97 -144.99 -111.24
C GLN A 973 18.33 -145.39 -112.57
N LEU A 974 17.71 -144.44 -113.29
CA LEU A 974 17.20 -144.66 -114.65
C LEU A 974 18.33 -144.97 -115.64
N GLN A 975 19.47 -144.28 -115.51
CA GLN A 975 20.63 -144.50 -116.38
C GLN A 975 21.25 -145.88 -116.13
N LEU A 976 21.39 -146.30 -114.86
CA LEU A 976 21.81 -147.65 -114.48
C LEU A 976 20.86 -148.74 -114.99
N SER A 977 19.53 -148.56 -114.87
CA SER A 977 18.57 -149.54 -115.38
C SER A 977 18.67 -149.71 -116.90
N SER A 978 18.92 -148.62 -117.64
CA SER A 978 19.19 -148.69 -119.08
C SER A 978 20.48 -149.47 -119.43
N GLN A 979 21.51 -149.38 -118.58
CA GLN A 979 22.75 -150.16 -118.75
C GLN A 979 22.54 -151.64 -118.42
N THR A 980 21.74 -151.98 -117.41
CA THR A 980 21.37 -153.39 -117.12
C THR A 980 20.70 -154.04 -118.33
N VAL A 981 19.70 -153.38 -118.93
CA VAL A 981 19.02 -153.88 -120.15
C VAL A 981 19.98 -154.00 -121.34
N SER A 982 20.95 -153.10 -121.47
CA SER A 982 22.00 -153.18 -122.50
C SER A 982 22.88 -154.43 -122.33
N HIS A 983 23.34 -154.71 -121.11
CA HIS A 983 24.15 -155.89 -120.81
C HIS A 983 23.37 -157.20 -120.94
N GLU A 984 22.09 -157.23 -120.57
CA GLU A 984 21.21 -158.39 -120.74
C GLU A 984 21.04 -158.77 -122.22
N ASN A 985 20.83 -157.79 -123.10
CA ASN A 985 20.81 -158.00 -124.55
C ASN A 985 22.15 -158.50 -125.11
N GLN A 986 23.28 -158.01 -124.60
CA GLN A 986 24.61 -158.51 -124.99
C GLN A 986 24.81 -159.98 -124.59
N LEU A 987 24.36 -160.36 -123.40
CA LEU A 987 24.47 -161.72 -122.86
C LEU A 987 23.61 -162.71 -123.67
N GLN A 988 22.40 -162.31 -124.05
CA GLN A 988 21.51 -163.11 -124.90
C GLN A 988 22.10 -163.35 -126.31
N LYS A 989 22.83 -162.38 -126.87
CA LYS A 989 23.53 -162.55 -128.15
C LYS A 989 24.67 -163.57 -128.07
N VAL A 990 25.50 -163.50 -127.02
CA VAL A 990 26.59 -164.46 -126.79
C VAL A 990 26.06 -165.89 -126.62
N MET A 991 24.88 -166.08 -126.01
CA MET A 991 24.24 -167.40 -125.92
C MET A 991 23.86 -167.99 -127.29
N GLN A 992 23.42 -167.17 -128.25
CA GLN A 992 23.10 -167.64 -129.61
C GLN A 992 24.37 -168.05 -130.37
N GLU A 993 25.43 -167.24 -130.28
CA GLU A 993 26.73 -167.55 -130.88
C GLU A 993 27.33 -168.87 -130.32
N LEU A 994 27.11 -169.16 -129.03
CA LEU A 994 27.52 -170.43 -128.40
C LEU A 994 26.76 -171.66 -128.94
N GLN A 995 25.46 -171.52 -129.22
CA GLN A 995 24.62 -172.60 -129.78
C GLN A 995 24.98 -172.94 -131.23
N GLU A 996 25.38 -171.95 -132.03
CA GLU A 996 25.81 -172.21 -133.42
C GLU A 996 27.14 -172.97 -133.48
N VAL A 997 28.06 -172.70 -132.55
CA VAL A 997 29.35 -173.41 -132.46
C VAL A 997 29.19 -174.88 -132.04
N THR A 998 28.28 -175.21 -131.11
CA THR A 998 28.01 -176.62 -130.76
C THR A 998 27.42 -177.41 -131.94
N LEU A 999 26.48 -176.81 -132.69
CA LEU A 999 25.89 -177.45 -133.88
C LEU A 999 26.92 -177.72 -135.00
N GLN A 1000 28.01 -176.94 -135.06
CA GLN A 1000 29.13 -177.21 -135.98
C GLN A 1000 30.09 -178.31 -135.48
N LEU A 1001 30.08 -178.63 -134.18
CA LEU A 1001 30.91 -179.68 -133.59
C LEU A 1001 30.32 -181.07 -133.84
N GLU A 1002 29.00 -181.23 -133.64
CA GLU A 1002 28.27 -182.48 -133.90
C GLU A 1002 28.41 -182.94 -135.36
N LYS A 1003 28.24 -182.00 -136.31
CA LYS A 1003 28.45 -182.24 -137.76
C LYS A 1003 29.89 -182.63 -138.14
N LYS A 1004 30.87 -182.44 -137.25
CA LYS A 1004 32.25 -182.96 -137.43
C LYS A 1004 32.41 -184.36 -136.83
N GLN A 1005 31.74 -184.70 -135.74
CA GLN A 1005 31.73 -186.06 -135.19
C GLN A 1005 31.04 -187.06 -136.13
N GLU A 1006 29.90 -186.70 -136.74
CA GLU A 1006 29.26 -187.56 -137.76
C GLU A 1006 30.19 -187.86 -138.95
N ARG A 1007 30.95 -186.85 -139.40
CA ARG A 1007 31.92 -187.01 -140.50
C ARG A 1007 33.07 -187.94 -140.13
N LEU A 1008 33.56 -187.91 -138.90
CA LEU A 1008 34.57 -188.87 -138.42
C LEU A 1008 34.04 -190.31 -138.45
N PHE A 1009 32.82 -190.54 -137.95
CA PHE A 1009 32.18 -191.86 -137.96
C PHE A 1009 31.92 -192.40 -139.39
N SER A 1010 31.70 -191.49 -140.35
CA SER A 1010 31.54 -191.83 -141.78
C SER A 1010 32.83 -192.26 -142.47
N LEU A 1011 33.99 -191.84 -141.96
CA LEU A 1011 35.32 -192.20 -142.47
C LEU A 1011 35.84 -193.48 -141.82
N GLU A 1012 35.63 -193.65 -140.51
CA GLU A 1012 36.03 -194.85 -139.77
C GLU A 1012 35.39 -196.14 -140.32
N ASN A 1013 34.11 -196.06 -140.74
CA ASN A 1013 33.42 -197.19 -141.38
C ASN A 1013 33.85 -197.43 -142.84
N LYS A 1014 34.48 -196.47 -143.52
CA LYS A 1014 35.02 -196.66 -144.88
C LYS A 1014 36.41 -197.29 -144.91
N LEU A 1015 37.18 -197.21 -143.82
CA LEU A 1015 38.47 -197.89 -143.75
C LEU A 1015 38.30 -199.42 -143.65
N LYS A 1016 37.27 -199.90 -142.93
CA LYS A 1016 36.98 -201.34 -142.69
C LYS A 1016 36.48 -202.13 -143.92
N GLN A 1017 36.64 -201.62 -145.15
CA GLN A 1017 36.26 -202.31 -146.39
C GLN A 1017 37.33 -202.27 -147.49
N MET A 1018 38.57 -201.85 -147.17
CA MET A 1018 39.70 -201.75 -148.13
C MET A 1018 41.02 -202.24 -147.50
N GLU A 1019 40.94 -203.40 -146.82
CA GLU A 1019 41.97 -204.02 -145.95
C GLU A 1019 42.10 -203.42 -144.54
#